data_AF-A0AAE3MAP3-F1
#
_entry.id   AF-A0AAE3MAP3-F1
#
_cell.length_a   1.000
_cell.length_b   1.000
_cell.length_c   1.000
_cell.angle_alpha   90.00
_cell.angle_beta   90.00
_cell.angle_gamma   90.00
#
_symmetry.space_group_name_H-M   'P 1'
#
loop_
_entity.id
_entity.type
_entity.pdbx_description
1 polymer ?
#
loop_
_entity_poly.entity_id
_entity_poly.type
_entity_poly.pdbx_seq_one_letter_code
_entity_poly.pdbx_strand_id
1 'polypeptide(L)'
;MNIYKLLWCGVLMFFYINSWGQDNILLKREITWHEPAHTQVQEKDVVLLDFTGMAGLDDNSGLPYYFESIALPANIDLNSISISIKNQQFIWPLPSEHVAFKNAGISKDIPFKFGFSQSKGQFYADITITPLKMEEGASSFQKLKSFDIIISYTSNKSAVQSKLKSSTYQYATHSVLAEGNWKKISVTNTGIHKITYTQLANWGISNPENVGIYGNGGKLIPTSNSLPREDDLVENAVWHYNNAIYFYAEGPVTWKYDYSQKMYLHTKHPFSDKSYYFITQKQDASKSIPESDNQPETYEHAVNTFVDYNYHEENEINLIGSGSKWFGKKFEYYREPQQTFNFSFPNIHTQEQAKVKIGLASRSGSIANFKLLYQDTELTKLNISAVDLSEHLDYFAREGIINKSFIPVSEQIDLTLAYNNSTNSIGYLDYICINATRELQFEEDELLFRYANDPDLGENMQFNLSNSSENIIIWDITDPLRPQNIIHNQSGNTSRFNYNPQACEFVAFDPAGNFETPKLVGAVENQDLHGLPNVEYLIVCDPDFIDQAERLGKIHNEYNGLTYAVVTDEQIYNEFSSGKKDVTAIRSFAKMFYDRTGSNNYKGPQNLLLFGDGSYDNRPGSDEGRIITYQSINSLHRTNSYVSDDYFGLLDDIEGSSITSEKLDIGIGRFPVNTVEEAKIAVDKTRRYLYEAELDTWKNTITFVGDDGDSNIHMKHANSISEKVDSNYPQFDINKIFFDAYTKEQNSTGGNYPEVEEEIYNALHEGTLVFNYTGHGGTGALSHEHVITYEHIKQWQNYNKLPIFITATCEFSRYDDHEEPSAGELVFTHELGGGIALYSTTRIVYSSLNKIVNDNIYDNIFELNQDGQPLTLGEIMKRTKNASGSSVNKLNFTLLGDPAIQPIFPRYKVNTLTLNNDNVTSEIDALLALSTDTITGEITDGLGQIQSDFNGEVYINIFDKKSFVTTLDNLGIGTFQYEEYDNIIFKGRTEVVNGKFEIDFIVPKDIRYNFDNGKISYYAFSDDNKEAFGAFDNITIGGMIEDAPIDEKGPDISLYINDRDFTSGSKTGPTPILIADFSDENGINTTGIGIGHDITCVLDGNKSNPIILNDYFESELNNYRKGTVTYQLPQMESGVHHLKVKAWDTYNNSSESEIEFKVSAESSIKVSSIKNYPNPVAQGNTTYFYFEHDEPNSILNIDFNIYTLNGELVKQFDKSVVALYNTIPPIEWTVDLSPGIYLYELVINSQTGRKGKETGKIMVVP
;
A
#
# COMPACT_ATOMS: atom_id res chain seq x y z
N MET A 1 -12.59 80.82 26.76
CA MET A 1 -12.96 80.44 25.38
C MET A 1 -11.67 80.45 24.57
N ASN A 2 -10.92 79.39 24.25
CA ASN A 2 -11.11 77.94 24.17
C ASN A 2 -9.82 77.25 24.66
N ILE A 3 -9.80 76.72 25.87
CA ILE A 3 -8.75 75.78 26.36
C ILE A 3 -9.26 74.32 26.33
N TYR A 4 -10.54 74.11 25.95
CA TYR A 4 -11.15 72.79 25.79
C TYR A 4 -11.03 72.18 24.38
N LYS A 5 -10.28 72.81 23.45
CA LYS A 5 -10.11 72.30 22.08
C LYS A 5 -8.74 71.69 21.75
N LEU A 6 -7.76 71.74 22.68
CA LEU A 6 -6.46 71.10 22.48
C LEU A 6 -6.25 69.79 23.27
N LEU A 7 -7.13 69.47 24.22
CA LEU A 7 -7.08 68.20 24.95
C LEU A 7 -7.82 67.04 24.27
N TRP A 8 -8.56 67.30 23.18
CA TRP A 8 -9.33 66.28 22.46
C TRP A 8 -8.66 65.76 21.16
N CYS A 9 -7.49 66.30 20.78
CA CYS A 9 -6.69 65.74 19.69
C CYS A 9 -5.45 64.98 20.18
N GLY A 10 -5.04 65.14 21.45
CA GLY A 10 -3.92 64.40 22.05
C GLY A 10 -4.31 63.06 22.70
N VAL A 11 -5.59 62.84 23.01
CA VAL A 11 -6.09 61.60 23.65
C VAL A 11 -6.68 60.61 22.62
N LEU A 12 -6.98 61.07 21.40
CA LEU A 12 -7.36 60.20 20.27
C LEU A 12 -6.17 59.75 19.40
N MET A 13 -4.95 60.21 19.68
CA MET A 13 -3.71 59.77 19.02
C MET A 13 -2.79 58.90 19.90
N PHE A 14 -3.25 58.51 21.10
CA PHE A 14 -2.58 57.52 21.95
C PHE A 14 -3.40 56.23 22.17
N PHE A 15 -4.50 56.09 21.41
CA PHE A 15 -5.29 54.85 21.27
C PHE A 15 -5.32 54.35 19.82
N TYR A 16 -4.26 54.60 19.03
CA TYR A 16 -3.82 53.60 18.06
C TYR A 16 -2.95 52.60 18.81
N ILE A 17 -3.57 51.85 19.71
CA ILE A 17 -3.10 50.50 19.98
C ILE A 17 -3.18 49.83 18.62
N ASN A 18 -2.06 49.36 18.09
CA ASN A 18 -2.08 48.27 17.12
C ASN A 18 -2.83 47.14 17.82
N SER A 19 -4.16 47.09 17.70
CA SER A 19 -4.91 45.88 17.97
C SER A 19 -4.39 44.92 16.92
N TRP A 20 -3.43 44.08 17.31
CA TRP A 20 -3.19 42.84 16.59
C TRP A 20 -4.52 42.10 16.71
N GLY A 21 -5.36 42.25 15.68
CA GLY A 21 -6.64 41.54 15.61
C GLY A 21 -6.32 40.06 15.65
N GLN A 22 -6.74 39.40 16.72
CA GLN A 22 -6.68 37.96 16.80
C GLN A 22 -7.84 37.44 15.95
N ASP A 23 -7.50 36.85 14.81
CA ASP A 23 -8.47 36.23 13.91
C ASP A 23 -8.90 34.88 14.51
N ASN A 24 -10.15 34.47 14.27
CA ASN A 24 -10.71 33.24 14.83
C ASN A 24 -11.38 32.39 13.76
N ILE A 25 -11.15 31.07 13.80
CA ILE A 25 -11.98 30.06 13.14
C ILE A 25 -12.92 29.49 14.20
N LEU A 26 -14.23 29.51 13.93
CA LEU A 26 -15.25 28.92 14.79
C LEU A 26 -15.91 27.77 14.05
N LEU A 27 -15.82 26.56 14.61
CA LEU A 27 -16.43 25.36 14.06
C LEU A 27 -17.38 24.76 15.09
N LYS A 28 -18.62 24.49 14.70
CA LYS A 28 -19.62 23.83 15.55
C LYS A 28 -19.68 22.36 15.19
N ARG A 29 -19.63 21.48 16.20
CA ARG A 29 -19.60 20.03 16.03
C ARG A 29 -20.64 19.34 16.89
N GLU A 30 -21.20 18.27 16.37
CA GLU A 30 -22.07 17.34 17.07
C GLU A 30 -21.51 15.92 16.93
N ILE A 31 -21.62 15.13 17.99
CA ILE A 31 -21.22 13.73 18.06
C ILE A 31 -22.50 12.91 18.20
N THR A 32 -22.74 12.04 17.21
CA THR A 32 -23.78 11.03 17.28
C THR A 32 -23.18 9.76 17.83
N TRP A 33 -23.64 9.34 19.02
CA TRP A 33 -23.20 8.10 19.65
C TRP A 33 -24.04 6.94 19.13
N HIS A 34 -23.36 5.87 18.72
CA HIS A 34 -23.99 4.63 18.29
C HIS A 34 -24.12 3.66 19.48
N GLU A 35 -24.81 2.54 19.28
CA GLU A 35 -24.79 1.44 20.25
C GLU A 35 -23.34 0.94 20.41
N PRO A 36 -22.90 0.61 21.64
CA PRO A 36 -21.55 0.15 21.85
C PRO A 36 -21.30 -1.15 21.09
N ALA A 37 -20.16 -1.21 20.40
CA ALA A 37 -19.70 -2.41 19.75
C ALA A 37 -19.21 -3.42 20.80
N HIS A 38 -19.43 -4.69 20.51
CA HIS A 38 -18.95 -5.81 21.31
C HIS A 38 -17.98 -6.60 20.44
N THR A 39 -16.82 -6.95 20.96
CA THR A 39 -15.84 -7.81 20.28
C THR A 39 -15.32 -8.85 21.26
N GLN A 40 -14.96 -10.03 20.76
CA GLN A 40 -14.39 -11.09 21.57
C GLN A 40 -12.88 -11.11 21.41
N VAL A 41 -12.17 -10.68 22.46
CA VAL A 41 -10.72 -10.85 22.53
C VAL A 41 -10.44 -12.01 23.47
N GLN A 42 -10.01 -13.17 22.92
CA GLN A 42 -9.74 -14.40 23.67
C GLN A 42 -10.91 -14.84 24.58
N GLU A 43 -12.10 -14.99 23.99
CA GLU A 43 -13.32 -15.41 24.72
C GLU A 43 -13.81 -14.41 25.80
N LYS A 44 -13.25 -13.19 25.85
CA LYS A 44 -13.73 -12.10 26.70
C LYS A 44 -14.44 -11.05 25.86
N ASP A 45 -15.68 -10.75 26.25
CA ASP A 45 -16.47 -9.67 25.68
C ASP A 45 -15.88 -8.31 26.08
N VAL A 46 -15.44 -7.55 25.09
CA VAL A 46 -14.91 -6.19 25.23
C VAL A 46 -15.93 -5.22 24.64
N VAL A 47 -16.40 -4.31 25.48
CA VAL A 47 -17.32 -3.23 25.08
C VAL A 47 -16.49 -2.07 24.54
N LEU A 48 -16.78 -1.64 23.31
CA LEU A 48 -16.18 -0.50 22.64
C LEU A 48 -17.24 0.58 22.43
N LEU A 49 -16.92 1.80 22.83
CA LEU A 49 -17.76 2.96 22.57
C LEU A 49 -17.57 3.43 21.12
N ASP A 50 -18.66 3.67 20.40
CA ASP A 50 -18.65 4.10 19.00
C ASP A 50 -19.45 5.40 18.78
N PHE A 51 -18.97 6.25 17.87
CA PHE A 51 -19.59 7.54 17.54
C PHE A 51 -19.06 8.15 16.23
N THR A 52 -19.82 9.05 15.62
CA THR A 52 -19.38 9.81 14.44
C THR A 52 -18.14 10.67 14.70
N GLY A 53 -17.14 10.53 13.83
CA GLY A 53 -15.85 11.22 13.94
C GLY A 53 -14.86 10.57 14.90
N MET A 54 -15.16 9.36 15.41
CA MET A 54 -14.16 8.52 16.07
C MET A 54 -13.02 8.20 15.08
N ALA A 55 -11.79 8.44 15.49
CA ALA A 55 -10.61 8.16 14.67
C ALA A 55 -9.67 7.13 15.29
N GLY A 56 -9.96 6.67 16.51
CA GLY A 56 -9.33 5.51 17.09
C GLY A 56 -9.39 5.47 18.60
N LEU A 57 -8.55 4.63 19.18
CA LEU A 57 -8.38 4.45 20.62
C LEU A 57 -7.03 5.04 21.05
N ASP A 58 -6.98 5.69 22.21
CA ASP A 58 -5.72 6.15 22.80
C ASP A 58 -4.93 4.95 23.35
N ASP A 59 -3.72 4.71 22.85
CA ASP A 59 -2.90 3.53 23.14
C ASP A 59 -2.63 3.30 24.64
N ASN A 60 -2.68 4.35 25.47
CA ASN A 60 -2.41 4.25 26.90
C ASN A 60 -3.67 3.99 27.73
N SER A 61 -4.79 4.61 27.35
CA SER A 61 -6.03 4.57 28.13
C SER A 61 -7.08 3.61 27.58
N GLY A 62 -6.97 3.20 26.31
CA GLY A 62 -7.97 2.41 25.60
C GLY A 62 -9.28 3.17 25.35
N LEU A 63 -9.32 4.48 25.60
CA LEU A 63 -10.50 5.32 25.40
C LEU A 63 -10.57 5.79 23.95
N PRO A 64 -11.77 5.84 23.33
CA PRO A 64 -11.89 6.38 21.98
C PRO A 64 -11.68 7.88 21.95
N TYR A 65 -11.20 8.39 20.82
CA TYR A 65 -11.04 9.82 20.58
C TYR A 65 -11.68 10.26 19.27
N TYR A 66 -12.20 11.48 19.29
CA TYR A 66 -12.58 12.27 18.13
C TYR A 66 -11.34 12.92 17.52
N PHE A 67 -11.24 12.94 16.19
CA PHE A 67 -10.18 13.64 15.47
C PHE A 67 -10.76 14.54 14.39
N GLU A 68 -10.18 15.72 14.24
CA GLU A 68 -10.45 16.58 13.10
C GLU A 68 -9.17 17.31 12.67
N SER A 69 -8.96 17.38 11.34
CA SER A 69 -7.85 18.11 10.73
C SER A 69 -8.40 19.32 9.99
N ILE A 70 -7.98 20.52 10.39
CA ILE A 70 -8.56 21.78 9.91
C ILE A 70 -7.49 22.57 9.15
N ALA A 71 -7.73 22.82 7.87
CA ALA A 71 -6.84 23.62 7.04
C ALA A 71 -6.68 25.04 7.63
N LEU A 72 -5.44 25.46 7.84
CA LEU A 72 -5.11 26.77 8.37
C LEU A 72 -4.97 27.81 7.26
N PRO A 73 -5.36 29.08 7.48
CA PRO A 73 -5.14 30.15 6.51
C PRO A 73 -3.66 30.32 6.17
N ALA A 74 -3.38 30.68 4.91
CA ALA A 74 -2.02 30.99 4.48
C ALA A 74 -1.43 32.19 5.26
N ASN A 75 -0.10 32.17 5.48
CA ASN A 75 0.65 33.21 6.19
C ASN A 75 0.30 33.38 7.69
N ILE A 76 -0.06 32.28 8.34
CA ILE A 76 -0.25 32.21 9.79
C ILE A 76 1.09 32.05 10.53
N ASP A 77 1.23 32.65 11.70
CA ASP A 77 2.31 32.28 12.63
C ASP A 77 1.84 31.08 13.46
N LEU A 78 2.38 29.88 13.19
CA LEU A 78 2.01 28.66 13.90
C LEU A 78 2.20 28.79 15.43
N ASN A 79 3.16 29.60 15.88
CA ASN A 79 3.40 29.84 17.31
C ASN A 79 2.34 30.73 17.97
N SER A 80 1.53 31.41 17.17
CA SER A 80 0.44 32.27 17.65
C SER A 80 -0.87 31.52 17.88
N ILE A 81 -0.97 30.28 17.40
CA ILE A 81 -2.22 29.52 17.39
C ILE A 81 -2.56 29.08 18.81
N SER A 82 -3.80 29.35 19.22
CA SER A 82 -4.40 28.77 20.41
C SER A 82 -5.76 28.15 20.08
N ILE A 83 -6.03 26.97 20.64
CA ILE A 83 -7.25 26.21 20.41
C ILE A 83 -8.03 26.09 21.73
N SER A 84 -9.35 26.28 21.68
CA SER A 84 -10.22 26.03 22.82
C SER A 84 -11.53 25.35 22.43
N ILE A 85 -12.00 24.45 23.31
CA ILE A 85 -13.28 23.76 23.15
C ILE A 85 -14.32 24.43 24.06
N LYS A 86 -15.41 24.93 23.50
CA LYS A 86 -16.48 25.68 24.20
C LYS A 86 -17.86 25.09 23.91
N ASN A 87 -18.88 25.63 24.59
CA ASN A 87 -20.30 25.28 24.38
C ASN A 87 -20.60 23.77 24.43
N GLN A 88 -19.91 23.06 25.33
CA GLN A 88 -20.00 21.60 25.49
C GLN A 88 -21.37 21.17 26.03
N GLN A 89 -22.04 20.24 25.36
CA GLN A 89 -23.23 19.56 25.85
C GLN A 89 -22.95 18.07 26.02
N PHE A 90 -23.63 17.41 26.96
CA PHE A 90 -23.34 16.03 27.34
C PHE A 90 -24.60 15.17 27.44
N ILE A 91 -24.41 13.86 27.27
CA ILE A 91 -25.39 12.81 27.56
C ILE A 91 -24.80 11.80 28.55
N TRP A 92 -25.67 11.05 29.23
CA TRP A 92 -25.24 9.97 30.12
C TRP A 92 -25.03 8.65 29.36
N PRO A 93 -24.11 7.77 29.80
CA PRO A 93 -23.86 6.49 29.18
C PRO A 93 -24.99 5.49 29.47
N LEU A 94 -25.10 4.48 28.62
CA LEU A 94 -25.94 3.31 28.82
C LEU A 94 -25.44 2.47 30.02
N PRO A 95 -26.29 1.63 30.63
CA PRO A 95 -25.87 0.79 31.74
C PRO A 95 -24.70 -0.15 31.42
N SER A 96 -24.66 -0.71 30.21
CA SER A 96 -23.56 -1.56 29.72
C SER A 96 -22.24 -0.79 29.62
N GLU A 97 -22.28 0.39 29.00
CA GLU A 97 -21.14 1.31 28.89
C GLU A 97 -20.61 1.75 30.25
N HIS A 98 -21.50 2.05 31.20
CA HIS A 98 -21.11 2.41 32.57
C HIS A 98 -20.30 1.27 33.23
N VAL A 99 -20.77 0.03 33.12
CA VAL A 99 -20.10 -1.12 33.73
C VAL A 99 -18.70 -1.32 33.14
N ALA A 100 -18.56 -1.18 31.83
CA ALA A 100 -17.29 -1.35 31.13
C ALA A 100 -16.27 -0.25 31.43
N PHE A 101 -16.68 1.03 31.45
CA PHE A 101 -15.74 2.16 31.47
C PHE A 101 -15.64 2.91 32.80
N LYS A 102 -16.38 2.54 33.86
CA LYS A 102 -16.33 3.23 35.17
C LYS A 102 -14.93 3.29 35.80
N ASN A 103 -14.04 2.37 35.47
CA ASN A 103 -12.67 2.29 35.99
C ASN A 103 -11.60 2.72 34.98
N ALA A 104 -11.98 3.22 33.80
CA ALA A 104 -11.08 3.51 32.69
C ALA A 104 -10.25 4.81 32.85
N GLY A 105 -10.10 5.33 34.07
CA GLY A 105 -9.27 6.52 34.34
C GLY A 105 -9.74 7.81 33.65
N ILE A 106 -11.06 8.00 33.47
CA ILE A 106 -11.63 9.15 32.75
C ILE A 106 -11.38 10.46 33.51
N SER A 107 -10.91 11.48 32.78
CA SER A 107 -10.58 12.83 33.29
C SER A 107 -11.81 13.62 33.75
N LYS A 108 -11.60 14.61 34.63
CA LYS A 108 -12.65 15.53 35.13
C LYS A 108 -13.15 16.50 34.05
N ASP A 109 -12.23 16.99 33.22
CA ASP A 109 -12.51 17.85 32.07
C ASP A 109 -12.27 17.08 30.77
N ILE A 110 -12.89 17.53 29.67
CA ILE A 110 -12.68 16.95 28.34
C ILE A 110 -11.21 17.16 27.92
N PRO A 111 -10.40 16.09 27.85
CA PRO A 111 -9.03 16.18 27.38
C PRO A 111 -9.04 16.49 25.88
N PHE A 112 -8.20 17.43 25.46
CA PHE A 112 -7.86 17.59 24.06
C PHE A 112 -6.37 17.88 23.88
N LYS A 113 -5.84 17.46 22.75
CA LYS A 113 -4.49 17.75 22.28
C LYS A 113 -4.59 18.31 20.87
N PHE A 114 -3.62 19.11 20.46
CA PHE A 114 -3.51 19.51 19.07
C PHE A 114 -2.05 19.54 18.63
N GLY A 115 -1.87 19.31 17.34
CA GLY A 115 -0.59 19.41 16.64
C GLY A 115 -0.76 20.13 15.31
N PHE A 116 0.35 20.26 14.59
CA PHE A 116 0.36 20.77 13.23
C PHE A 116 0.93 19.72 12.30
N SER A 117 0.28 19.55 11.16
CA SER A 117 0.79 18.79 10.03
C SER A 117 0.79 19.68 8.79
N GLN A 118 1.46 19.18 7.75
CA GLN A 118 1.53 19.83 6.45
C GLN A 118 1.19 18.80 5.39
N SER A 119 0.53 19.22 4.31
CA SER A 119 0.42 18.41 3.10
C SER A 119 0.32 19.34 1.91
N LYS A 120 1.12 19.09 0.88
CA LYS A 120 1.25 19.92 -0.33
C LYS A 120 1.52 21.39 0.01
N GLY A 121 2.31 21.63 1.06
CA GLY A 121 2.65 22.98 1.54
C GLY A 121 1.55 23.65 2.38
N GLN A 122 0.34 23.07 2.47
CA GLN A 122 -0.78 23.58 3.25
C GLN A 122 -0.68 23.08 4.71
N PHE A 123 -0.69 24.01 5.68
CA PHE A 123 -0.70 23.65 7.10
C PHE A 123 -2.09 23.29 7.59
N TYR A 124 -2.16 22.35 8.52
CA TYR A 124 -3.38 21.90 9.19
C TYR A 124 -3.21 21.97 10.70
N ALA A 125 -4.29 22.30 11.42
CA ALA A 125 -4.40 22.07 12.85
C ALA A 125 -5.11 20.73 13.07
N ASP A 126 -4.38 19.78 13.63
CA ASP A 126 -4.88 18.44 13.94
C ASP A 126 -5.31 18.41 15.40
N ILE A 127 -6.59 18.16 15.65
CA ILE A 127 -7.20 18.25 16.97
C ILE A 127 -7.72 16.87 17.37
N THR A 128 -7.25 16.36 18.50
CA THR A 128 -7.70 15.11 19.11
C THR A 128 -8.44 15.42 20.40
N ILE A 129 -9.67 14.91 20.55
CA ILE A 129 -10.52 15.12 21.72
C ILE A 129 -10.94 13.77 22.27
N THR A 130 -10.73 13.49 23.56
CA THR A 130 -11.35 12.34 24.22
C THR A 130 -12.74 12.76 24.70
N PRO A 131 -13.84 12.31 24.08
CA PRO A 131 -15.17 12.89 24.28
C PRO A 131 -15.87 12.36 25.54
N LEU A 132 -15.10 12.09 26.60
CA LEU A 132 -15.56 11.52 27.86
C LEU A 132 -15.05 12.36 29.03
N LYS A 133 -15.91 12.61 30.02
CA LYS A 133 -15.51 13.22 31.30
C LYS A 133 -16.19 12.55 32.49
N MET A 134 -15.56 12.58 33.66
CA MET A 134 -16.12 12.08 34.91
C MET A 134 -15.91 13.08 36.05
N GLU A 135 -17.00 13.70 36.50
CA GLU A 135 -16.94 14.67 37.60
C GLU A 135 -16.60 13.99 38.93
N GLU A 136 -15.90 14.72 39.80
CA GLU A 136 -15.45 14.21 41.09
C GLU A 136 -16.64 13.86 41.99
N GLY A 137 -16.75 12.59 42.40
CA GLY A 137 -17.87 12.08 43.19
C GLY A 137 -19.11 11.67 42.37
N ALA A 138 -19.07 11.79 41.03
CA ALA A 138 -20.12 11.24 40.17
C ALA A 138 -20.07 9.70 40.17
N SER A 139 -21.25 9.08 40.03
CA SER A 139 -21.35 7.61 39.96
C SER A 139 -21.04 7.05 38.57
N SER A 140 -20.97 7.88 37.53
CA SER A 140 -20.66 7.49 36.16
C SER A 140 -20.04 8.66 35.38
N PHE A 141 -19.46 8.37 34.22
CA PHE A 141 -18.96 9.36 33.26
C PHE A 141 -20.09 9.97 32.42
N GLN A 142 -19.76 11.02 31.66
CA GLN A 142 -20.63 11.69 30.68
C GLN A 142 -19.96 11.68 29.30
N LYS A 143 -20.78 11.52 28.26
CA LYS A 143 -20.38 11.49 26.86
C LYS A 143 -20.64 12.86 26.20
N LEU A 144 -19.66 13.41 25.49
CA LEU A 144 -19.78 14.70 24.81
C LEU A 144 -20.73 14.57 23.61
N LYS A 145 -21.75 15.42 23.53
CA LYS A 145 -22.76 15.44 22.46
C LYS A 145 -22.51 16.54 21.45
N SER A 146 -22.17 17.75 21.88
CA SER A 146 -21.90 18.87 20.96
C SER A 146 -20.90 19.84 21.56
N PHE A 147 -20.14 20.53 20.73
CA PHE A 147 -19.12 21.48 21.16
C PHE A 147 -18.73 22.44 20.03
N ASP A 148 -18.07 23.54 20.41
CA ASP A 148 -17.47 24.50 19.49
C ASP A 148 -15.94 24.42 19.58
N ILE A 149 -15.27 24.30 18.44
CA ILE A 149 -13.81 24.47 18.31
C ILE A 149 -13.54 25.93 17.93
N ILE A 150 -12.72 26.61 18.72
CA ILE A 150 -12.27 27.97 18.45
C ILE A 150 -10.76 27.94 18.24
N ILE A 151 -10.30 28.25 17.03
CA ILE A 151 -8.87 28.40 16.69
C ILE A 151 -8.58 29.89 16.55
N SER A 152 -7.78 30.43 17.46
CA SER A 152 -7.37 31.83 17.49
C SER A 152 -5.93 31.99 17.03
N TYR A 153 -5.65 32.94 16.14
CA TYR A 153 -4.33 33.11 15.55
C TYR A 153 -4.03 34.57 15.18
N THR A 154 -2.76 34.87 14.88
CA THR A 154 -2.36 36.15 14.28
C THR A 154 -1.92 35.95 12.84
N SER A 155 -2.47 36.77 11.94
CA SER A 155 -2.07 36.83 10.54
C SER A 155 -0.79 37.66 10.42
N ASN A 156 0.33 37.03 10.06
CA ASN A 156 1.60 37.73 9.96
C ASN A 156 1.97 37.98 8.50
N LYS A 157 1.49 39.11 7.94
CA LYS A 157 1.78 39.51 6.55
C LYS A 157 3.27 39.73 6.26
N SER A 158 4.13 39.80 7.28
CA SER A 158 5.55 40.15 7.12
C SER A 158 6.57 39.16 7.71
N ALA A 159 6.18 38.17 8.53
CA ALA A 159 7.15 37.30 9.21
C ALA A 159 7.23 35.84 8.72
N VAL A 160 6.26 35.36 7.93
CA VAL A 160 6.31 33.98 7.42
C VAL A 160 7.39 33.82 6.32
N GLN A 161 7.75 34.90 5.62
CA GLN A 161 8.88 34.88 4.67
C GLN A 161 10.27 34.90 5.32
N SER A 162 10.41 35.13 6.63
CA SER A 162 11.74 35.28 7.27
C SER A 162 12.11 34.18 8.26
N LYS A 163 11.17 33.34 8.72
CA LYS A 163 11.46 32.23 9.64
C LYS A 163 11.23 30.83 9.06
N LEU A 164 10.52 30.73 7.92
CA LEU A 164 10.43 29.54 7.08
C LEU A 164 11.17 29.75 5.75
N LYS A 165 12.22 30.57 5.75
CA LYS A 165 13.33 30.30 4.84
C LYS A 165 14.05 29.06 5.38
N SER A 166 13.42 27.89 5.18
CA SER A 166 14.19 26.78 4.63
C SER A 166 15.04 27.43 3.53
N SER A 167 16.36 27.38 3.66
CA SER A 167 17.23 27.67 2.54
C SER A 167 16.56 27.05 1.33
N THR A 168 16.21 27.82 0.31
CA THR A 168 15.67 27.25 -0.92
C THR A 168 16.66 26.16 -1.28
N TYR A 169 16.30 24.89 -1.09
CA TYR A 169 17.24 23.79 -1.21
C TYR A 169 17.62 23.82 -2.67
N GLN A 170 18.83 24.31 -2.96
CA GLN A 170 19.26 24.46 -4.34
C GLN A 170 19.77 23.11 -4.77
N TYR A 171 18.85 22.30 -5.28
CA TYR A 171 19.17 21.05 -5.93
C TYR A 171 20.16 21.31 -7.07
N ALA A 172 21.15 20.46 -7.21
CA ALA A 172 22.08 20.45 -8.32
C ALA A 172 21.29 20.35 -9.62
N THR A 173 21.72 21.10 -10.64
CA THR A 173 21.08 21.06 -11.95
C THR A 173 21.42 19.79 -12.72
N HIS A 174 22.59 19.21 -12.42
CA HIS A 174 23.11 17.97 -13.00
C HIS A 174 23.93 17.26 -11.93
N SER A 175 23.88 15.93 -11.90
CA SER A 175 24.73 15.13 -11.01
C SER A 175 26.19 15.21 -11.45
N VAL A 176 27.12 15.13 -10.50
CA VAL A 176 28.53 14.91 -10.83
C VAL A 176 28.74 13.60 -11.60
N LEU A 177 27.85 12.61 -11.43
CA LEU A 177 27.90 11.33 -12.15
C LEU A 177 27.42 11.43 -13.62
N ALA A 178 26.93 12.59 -14.06
CA ALA A 178 26.38 12.78 -15.40
C ALA A 178 27.42 12.56 -16.51
N GLU A 179 28.70 12.85 -16.22
CA GLU A 179 29.79 12.67 -17.16
C GLU A 179 31.06 12.18 -16.44
N GLY A 180 31.75 11.20 -17.01
CA GLY A 180 33.02 10.71 -16.48
C GLY A 180 33.32 9.26 -16.84
N ASN A 181 34.40 8.73 -16.27
CA ASN A 181 34.67 7.29 -16.25
C ASN A 181 34.74 6.87 -14.78
N TRP A 182 33.56 6.60 -14.22
CA TRP A 182 33.38 6.39 -12.80
C TRP A 182 33.70 4.95 -12.39
N LYS A 183 34.38 4.82 -11.24
CA LYS A 183 34.51 3.56 -10.50
C LYS A 183 33.95 3.76 -9.09
N LYS A 184 33.15 2.81 -8.63
CA LYS A 184 32.67 2.76 -7.24
C LYS A 184 33.70 2.01 -6.40
N ILE A 185 34.07 2.58 -5.27
CA ILE A 185 34.95 1.98 -4.26
C ILE A 185 34.24 1.94 -2.91
N SER A 186 34.58 0.98 -2.06
CA SER A 186 33.98 0.79 -0.74
C SER A 186 35.01 0.80 0.38
N VAL A 187 34.63 1.33 1.54
CA VAL A 187 35.39 1.29 2.80
C VAL A 187 34.53 0.69 3.92
N THR A 188 35.17 0.02 4.88
CA THR A 188 34.51 -0.62 6.03
C THR A 188 34.84 0.04 7.37
N ASN A 189 35.98 0.72 7.46
CA ASN A 189 36.44 1.38 8.68
C ASN A 189 36.56 2.89 8.45
N THR A 190 36.38 3.67 9.51
CA THR A 190 36.64 5.11 9.50
C THR A 190 38.12 5.35 9.74
N GLY A 191 38.78 6.16 8.91
CA GLY A 191 40.22 6.45 9.06
C GLY A 191 40.89 6.90 7.76
N ILE A 192 42.22 6.93 7.79
CA ILE A 192 43.03 7.30 6.62
C ILE A 192 43.12 6.13 5.66
N HIS A 193 42.78 6.40 4.40
CA HIS A 193 42.83 5.42 3.33
C HIS A 193 43.89 5.78 2.30
N LYS A 194 44.62 4.77 1.84
CA LYS A 194 45.73 4.91 0.89
C LYS A 194 45.45 4.20 -0.42
N ILE A 195 45.61 4.92 -1.54
CA ILE A 195 45.57 4.37 -2.89
C ILE A 195 46.87 4.70 -3.61
N THR A 196 47.61 3.68 -4.01
CA THR A 196 48.87 3.86 -4.75
C THR A 196 48.62 4.33 -6.19
N TYR A 197 49.59 5.04 -6.78
CA TYR A 197 49.51 5.47 -8.18
C TYR A 197 49.37 4.30 -9.14
N THR A 198 49.96 3.14 -8.82
CA THR A 198 49.78 1.90 -9.59
C THR A 198 48.33 1.40 -9.52
N GLN A 199 47.69 1.45 -8.36
CA GLN A 199 46.27 1.08 -8.22
C GLN A 199 45.37 2.06 -8.98
N LEU A 200 45.64 3.38 -8.89
CA LEU A 200 44.95 4.39 -9.68
C LEU A 200 45.03 4.10 -11.18
N ALA A 201 46.23 3.80 -11.69
CA ALA A 201 46.43 3.43 -13.09
C ALA A 201 45.63 2.17 -13.48
N ASN A 202 45.59 1.15 -12.60
CA ASN A 202 44.79 -0.06 -12.82
C ASN A 202 43.27 0.21 -12.82
N TRP A 203 42.82 1.25 -12.12
CA TRP A 203 41.42 1.68 -12.11
C TRP A 203 41.09 2.66 -13.25
N GLY A 204 42.05 2.95 -14.14
CA GLY A 204 41.87 3.79 -15.32
C GLY A 204 42.27 5.26 -15.13
N ILE A 205 42.90 5.61 -14.01
CA ILE A 205 43.42 6.96 -13.72
C ILE A 205 44.89 7.03 -14.15
N SER A 206 45.11 7.48 -15.37
CA SER A 206 46.45 7.60 -15.98
C SER A 206 47.29 8.74 -15.39
N ASN A 207 46.66 9.82 -14.93
CA ASN A 207 47.32 10.95 -14.29
C ASN A 207 46.82 11.09 -12.84
N PRO A 208 47.60 10.62 -11.85
CA PRO A 208 47.23 10.68 -10.44
C PRO A 208 46.91 12.10 -9.95
N GLU A 209 47.60 13.13 -10.44
CA GLU A 209 47.40 14.54 -10.03
C GLU A 209 46.01 15.11 -10.41
N ASN A 210 45.25 14.33 -11.19
CA ASN A 210 43.92 14.66 -11.70
C ASN A 210 42.86 13.68 -11.16
N VAL A 211 43.13 13.00 -10.05
CA VAL A 211 42.16 12.11 -9.43
C VAL A 211 41.08 12.93 -8.71
N GLY A 212 39.83 12.56 -8.90
CA GLY A 212 38.70 13.06 -8.11
C GLY A 212 38.08 11.91 -7.33
N ILE A 213 37.87 12.10 -6.03
CA ILE A 213 37.13 11.18 -5.16
C ILE A 213 35.87 11.91 -4.70
N TYR A 214 34.70 11.30 -4.88
CA TYR A 214 33.40 11.89 -4.60
C TYR A 214 32.61 10.98 -3.66
N GLY A 215 31.98 11.54 -2.63
CA GLY A 215 31.17 10.77 -1.69
C GLY A 215 30.88 11.51 -0.39
N ASN A 216 29.84 11.06 0.31
CA ASN A 216 29.26 11.75 1.46
C ASN A 216 29.44 10.97 2.79
N GLY A 217 30.39 10.03 2.84
CA GLY A 217 30.68 9.25 4.05
C GLY A 217 29.72 8.10 4.31
N GLY A 218 29.76 7.55 5.53
CA GLY A 218 28.98 6.37 5.94
C GLY A 218 27.72 6.65 6.75
N LYS A 219 27.40 7.92 6.98
CA LYS A 219 26.28 8.34 7.82
C LYS A 219 24.93 7.92 7.23
N LEU A 220 24.03 7.47 8.11
CA LEU A 220 22.61 7.27 7.79
C LEU A 220 21.96 8.62 7.45
N ILE A 221 21.17 8.66 6.37
CA ILE A 221 20.48 9.88 5.98
C ILE A 221 19.41 10.23 7.05
N PRO A 222 19.34 11.49 7.53
CA PRO A 222 18.34 11.86 8.51
C PRO A 222 16.91 11.65 7.99
N THR A 223 16.07 10.99 8.80
CA THR A 223 14.67 10.75 8.45
C THR A 223 13.84 12.02 8.44
N SER A 224 14.23 13.11 9.13
CA SER A 224 13.53 14.40 9.04
C SER A 224 13.95 15.20 7.81
N ASN A 225 12.99 15.71 7.04
CA ASN A 225 13.25 16.59 5.89
C ASN A 225 13.87 17.94 6.31
N SER A 226 13.65 18.38 7.54
CA SER A 226 14.19 19.65 8.07
C SER A 226 15.69 19.63 8.37
N LEU A 227 16.30 18.45 8.45
CA LEU A 227 17.72 18.29 8.77
C LEU A 227 18.58 18.35 7.49
N PRO A 228 19.73 19.06 7.53
CA PRO A 228 20.59 19.22 6.36
C PRO A 228 21.19 17.89 5.91
N ARG A 229 21.31 17.73 4.60
CA ARG A 229 21.94 16.59 3.91
C ARG A 229 22.69 17.08 2.67
N GLU A 230 23.77 16.44 2.29
CA GLU A 230 24.39 16.79 1.00
C GLU A 230 23.44 16.36 -0.13
N ASP A 231 23.25 17.24 -1.11
CA ASP A 231 22.29 17.06 -2.20
C ASP A 231 22.77 16.04 -3.24
N ASP A 232 24.03 16.19 -3.65
CA ASP A 232 24.76 15.30 -4.56
C ASP A 232 26.11 14.90 -3.92
N LEU A 233 26.94 14.13 -4.63
CA LEU A 233 28.25 13.69 -4.13
C LEU A 233 29.25 14.85 -4.01
N VAL A 234 29.85 14.99 -2.82
CA VAL A 234 30.88 16.00 -2.55
C VAL A 234 32.27 15.51 -2.95
N GLU A 235 33.05 16.35 -3.66
CA GLU A 235 34.47 16.05 -3.91
C GLU A 235 35.28 16.10 -2.60
N ASN A 236 35.92 14.98 -2.27
CA ASN A 236 36.77 14.78 -1.11
C ASN A 236 38.20 15.24 -1.41
N ALA A 237 38.84 15.88 -0.43
CA ALA A 237 40.22 16.31 -0.56
C ALA A 237 41.20 15.13 -0.43
N VAL A 238 42.29 15.17 -1.21
CA VAL A 238 43.34 14.15 -1.21
C VAL A 238 44.71 14.77 -0.93
N TRP A 239 45.58 14.00 -0.30
CA TRP A 239 46.98 14.34 -0.08
C TRP A 239 47.90 13.42 -0.89
N HIS A 240 48.72 14.02 -1.76
CA HIS A 240 49.67 13.32 -2.60
C HIS A 240 51.00 13.15 -1.87
N TYR A 241 51.41 11.92 -1.59
CA TYR A 241 52.69 11.64 -0.92
C TYR A 241 53.25 10.27 -1.33
N ASN A 242 54.55 10.23 -1.63
CA ASN A 242 55.32 9.01 -1.92
C ASN A 242 54.65 8.04 -2.92
N ASN A 243 54.22 8.55 -4.09
CA ASN A 243 53.53 7.81 -5.16
C ASN A 243 52.20 7.16 -4.74
N ALA A 244 51.50 7.77 -3.79
CA ALA A 244 50.16 7.41 -3.38
C ALA A 244 49.33 8.67 -3.07
N ILE A 245 48.02 8.50 -3.07
CA ILE A 245 47.09 9.45 -2.48
C ILE A 245 46.59 8.93 -1.14
N TYR A 246 46.33 9.85 -0.23
CA TYR A 246 45.74 9.62 1.07
C TYR A 246 44.48 10.48 1.19
N PHE A 247 43.41 9.93 1.74
CA PHE A 247 42.19 10.68 2.02
C PHE A 247 41.52 10.13 3.27
N TYR A 248 40.73 10.96 3.94
CA TYR A 248 39.94 10.54 5.08
C TYR A 248 38.60 10.00 4.59
N ALA A 249 38.20 8.84 5.09
CA ALA A 249 36.91 8.23 4.77
C ALA A 249 36.20 7.78 6.04
N GLU A 250 34.88 7.96 6.07
CA GLU A 250 34.03 7.45 7.16
C GLU A 250 33.45 6.08 6.78
N GLY A 251 33.60 5.11 7.67
CA GLY A 251 32.90 3.83 7.61
C GLY A 251 31.41 3.97 7.99
N PRO A 252 30.65 2.86 7.93
CA PRO A 252 29.18 2.85 8.11
C PRO A 252 28.73 3.03 9.57
N VAL A 253 29.66 3.21 10.51
CA VAL A 253 29.38 3.38 11.93
C VAL A 253 29.79 4.78 12.32
N THR A 254 28.82 5.54 12.80
CA THR A 254 29.00 6.94 13.18
C THR A 254 28.88 7.12 14.69
N TRP A 255 29.50 8.16 15.22
CA TRP A 255 29.52 8.44 16.65
C TRP A 255 28.99 9.84 16.93
N LYS A 256 28.16 9.97 17.97
CA LYS A 256 27.64 11.26 18.42
C LYS A 256 27.76 11.39 19.92
N TYR A 257 28.26 12.53 20.39
CA TYR A 257 28.30 12.83 21.81
C TYR A 257 26.89 13.13 22.33
N ASP A 258 26.42 12.34 23.30
CA ASP A 258 25.20 12.59 24.04
C ASP A 258 25.54 13.41 25.29
N TYR A 259 25.17 14.69 25.29
CA TYR A 259 25.45 15.60 26.41
C TYR A 259 24.72 15.21 27.71
N SER A 260 23.60 14.49 27.63
CA SER A 260 22.84 14.04 28.81
C SER A 260 23.51 12.84 29.48
N GLN A 261 24.04 11.91 28.68
CA GLN A 261 24.75 10.72 29.16
C GLN A 261 26.25 10.99 29.35
N LYS A 262 26.75 12.10 28.80
CA LYS A 262 28.17 12.49 28.75
C LYS A 262 29.04 11.36 28.18
N MET A 263 28.62 10.77 27.07
CA MET A 263 29.32 9.69 26.36
C MET A 263 29.04 9.77 24.87
N TYR A 264 29.97 9.28 24.06
CA TYR A 264 29.77 9.02 22.64
C TYR A 264 28.95 7.74 22.47
N LEU A 265 27.90 7.83 21.66
CA LEU A 265 27.04 6.72 21.27
C LEU A 265 27.26 6.40 19.80
N HIS A 266 27.38 5.13 19.47
CA HIS A 266 27.49 4.68 18.09
C HIS A 266 26.11 4.58 17.44
N THR A 267 26.07 4.69 16.12
CA THR A 267 24.93 4.36 15.28
C THR A 267 25.46 3.64 14.06
N LYS A 268 25.07 2.37 13.93
CA LYS A 268 25.37 1.54 12.76
C LYS A 268 24.38 1.84 11.66
N HIS A 269 24.84 1.95 10.41
CA HIS A 269 23.95 2.05 9.27
C HIS A 269 23.11 0.76 9.17
N PRO A 270 21.76 0.83 9.23
CA PRO A 270 20.90 -0.34 9.32
C PRO A 270 20.88 -1.18 8.03
N PHE A 271 21.22 -0.57 6.89
CA PHE A 271 21.07 -1.16 5.56
C PHE A 271 22.39 -1.38 4.80
N SER A 272 23.52 -0.89 5.31
CA SER A 272 24.82 -1.01 4.65
C SER A 272 25.93 -1.27 5.67
N ASP A 273 26.83 -2.21 5.37
CA ASP A 273 28.03 -2.52 6.14
C ASP A 273 29.28 -1.85 5.56
N LYS A 274 29.08 -1.00 4.55
CA LYS A 274 30.11 -0.27 3.82
C LYS A 274 29.67 1.16 3.55
N SER A 275 30.65 2.03 3.43
CA SER A 275 30.47 3.35 2.80
C SER A 275 31.04 3.31 1.40
N TYR A 276 30.44 4.03 0.46
CA TYR A 276 30.91 4.07 -0.92
C TYR A 276 31.35 5.46 -1.32
N TYR A 277 32.37 5.48 -2.18
CA TYR A 277 32.91 6.65 -2.83
C TYR A 277 33.07 6.35 -4.32
N PHE A 278 33.15 7.39 -5.14
CA PHE A 278 33.26 7.32 -6.58
C PHE A 278 34.55 7.99 -7.02
N ILE A 279 35.33 7.31 -7.85
CA ILE A 279 36.61 7.79 -8.34
C ILE A 279 36.56 7.97 -9.86
N THR A 280 37.13 9.08 -10.33
CA THR A 280 37.23 9.43 -11.74
C THR A 280 38.52 10.20 -12.03
N GLN A 281 38.91 10.29 -13.31
CA GLN A 281 39.97 11.18 -13.74
C GLN A 281 39.34 12.47 -14.25
N LYS A 282 39.53 13.57 -13.52
CA LYS A 282 38.99 14.88 -13.87
C LYS A 282 39.95 15.69 -14.73
N GLN A 283 39.45 16.79 -15.31
CA GLN A 283 40.27 17.70 -16.12
C GLN A 283 41.18 18.60 -15.27
N ASP A 284 40.72 18.98 -14.08
CA ASP A 284 41.46 19.84 -13.14
C ASP A 284 42.32 19.04 -12.16
N ALA A 285 43.21 19.72 -11.44
CA ALA A 285 44.05 19.09 -10.41
C ALA A 285 43.22 18.66 -9.19
N SER A 286 43.59 17.55 -8.55
CA SER A 286 42.93 16.99 -7.36
C SER A 286 42.66 18.05 -6.28
N LYS A 287 41.52 17.95 -5.58
CA LYS A 287 41.22 18.85 -4.46
C LYS A 287 42.21 18.60 -3.32
N SER A 288 42.99 19.62 -2.96
CA SER A 288 44.00 19.53 -1.90
C SER A 288 43.43 19.79 -0.51
N ILE A 289 44.07 19.23 0.52
CA ILE A 289 43.75 19.50 1.92
C ILE A 289 44.31 20.87 2.31
N PRO A 290 43.47 21.86 2.67
CA PRO A 290 43.92 23.19 3.07
C PRO A 290 44.49 23.18 4.50
N GLU A 291 45.27 24.20 4.87
CA GLU A 291 45.67 24.44 6.27
C GLU A 291 44.45 24.90 7.10
N SER A 292 44.42 24.53 8.39
CA SER A 292 43.33 24.91 9.30
C SER A 292 43.38 26.39 9.67
N ASP A 293 42.22 27.04 9.66
CA ASP A 293 42.02 28.43 10.10
C ASP A 293 41.66 28.55 11.59
N ASN A 294 41.53 27.42 12.30
CA ASN A 294 41.11 27.35 13.71
C ASN A 294 42.27 27.22 14.72
N GLN A 295 43.47 27.69 14.37
CA GLN A 295 44.67 27.59 15.20
C GLN A 295 45.05 28.93 15.86
N PRO A 296 44.65 29.21 17.11
CA PRO A 296 44.98 30.44 17.82
C PRO A 296 46.46 30.51 18.26
N GLU A 297 47.01 31.72 18.40
CA GLU A 297 48.41 31.92 18.82
C GLU A 297 48.67 31.50 20.28
N THR A 298 47.68 31.61 21.16
CA THR A 298 47.79 31.32 22.59
C THR A 298 46.81 30.24 23.04
N TYR A 299 47.13 29.57 24.14
CA TYR A 299 46.27 28.60 24.81
C TYR A 299 46.18 28.91 26.31
N GLU A 300 45.12 28.44 26.93
CA GLU A 300 44.83 28.61 28.36
C GLU A 300 44.79 27.25 29.08
N HIS A 301 44.35 26.20 28.37
CA HIS A 301 44.31 24.82 28.87
C HIS A 301 45.11 23.85 28.00
N ALA A 302 45.83 22.93 28.63
CA ALA A 302 46.53 21.86 27.94
C ALA A 302 45.70 20.56 27.99
N VAL A 303 45.46 19.97 26.83
CA VAL A 303 44.75 18.70 26.65
C VAL A 303 45.79 17.60 26.46
N ASN A 304 45.86 16.69 27.44
CA ASN A 304 46.77 15.54 27.44
C ASN A 304 46.03 14.21 27.47
N THR A 305 44.70 14.23 27.53
CA THR A 305 43.84 13.05 27.54
C THR A 305 42.68 13.28 26.58
N PHE A 306 42.05 12.20 26.14
CA PHE A 306 40.84 12.25 25.31
C PHE A 306 39.92 11.08 25.67
N VAL A 307 38.63 11.24 25.37
CA VAL A 307 37.67 10.14 25.50
C VAL A 307 37.70 9.31 24.23
N ASP A 308 37.95 8.03 24.40
CA ASP A 308 37.87 7.02 23.35
C ASP A 308 36.65 6.14 23.55
N TYR A 309 36.25 5.44 22.50
CA TYR A 309 35.04 4.65 22.48
C TYR A 309 35.23 3.31 21.75
N ASN A 310 34.43 2.33 22.14
CA ASN A 310 34.35 1.04 21.48
C ASN A 310 32.94 0.45 21.65
N TYR A 311 32.55 -0.50 20.81
CA TYR A 311 31.23 -1.11 20.86
C TYR A 311 31.24 -2.57 20.41
N HIS A 312 30.17 -3.27 20.75
CA HIS A 312 29.83 -4.60 20.24
C HIS A 312 28.35 -4.62 19.91
N GLU A 313 28.01 -4.87 18.64
CA GLU A 313 26.63 -4.97 18.14
C GLU A 313 26.59 -5.94 16.95
N GLU A 314 25.80 -7.00 17.11
CA GLU A 314 25.56 -8.03 16.08
C GLU A 314 24.05 -8.06 15.82
N ASN A 315 23.65 -7.98 14.55
CA ASN A 315 22.23 -7.95 14.16
C ASN A 315 21.88 -9.31 13.55
N GLU A 316 21.64 -10.32 14.38
CA GLU A 316 21.45 -11.71 13.95
C GLU A 316 19.98 -12.12 13.82
N ILE A 317 19.12 -11.67 14.75
CA ILE A 317 17.71 -12.10 14.84
C ILE A 317 16.73 -10.94 15.00
N ASN A 318 15.66 -10.96 14.19
CA ASN A 318 14.42 -10.21 14.44
C ASN A 318 13.44 -11.12 15.19
N LEU A 319 12.90 -10.68 16.33
CA LEU A 319 12.18 -11.57 17.24
C LEU A 319 10.74 -11.90 16.80
N ILE A 320 10.16 -11.12 15.88
CA ILE A 320 8.77 -11.30 15.43
C ILE A 320 8.60 -11.27 13.91
N GLY A 321 9.69 -11.18 13.13
CA GLY A 321 9.65 -11.01 11.67
C GLY A 321 9.04 -9.67 11.25
N SER A 322 9.28 -8.60 12.03
CA SER A 322 8.73 -7.27 11.77
C SER A 322 9.53 -6.18 12.51
N GLY A 323 9.61 -5.01 11.91
CA GLY A 323 10.29 -3.85 12.48
C GLY A 323 11.81 -3.87 12.23
N SER A 324 12.44 -2.71 12.38
CA SER A 324 13.84 -2.51 11.99
C SER A 324 14.87 -2.88 13.06
N LYS A 325 14.45 -3.39 14.22
CA LYS A 325 15.33 -3.68 15.35
C LYS A 325 15.71 -5.15 15.39
N TRP A 326 17.01 -5.38 15.44
CA TRP A 326 17.63 -6.70 15.47
C TRP A 326 18.39 -6.89 16.78
N PHE A 327 18.55 -8.15 17.17
CA PHE A 327 19.32 -8.53 18.35
C PHE A 327 20.41 -9.51 17.93
N GLY A 328 21.49 -9.52 18.70
CA GLY A 328 22.56 -10.49 18.57
C GLY A 328 22.29 -11.73 19.39
N LYS A 329 23.35 -12.20 20.05
CA LYS A 329 23.38 -13.48 20.75
C LYS A 329 22.27 -13.65 21.80
N LYS A 330 21.80 -14.90 21.90
CA LYS A 330 20.80 -15.36 22.86
C LYS A 330 21.47 -15.86 24.15
N PHE A 331 20.86 -15.57 25.28
CA PHE A 331 21.22 -16.11 26.59
C PHE A 331 20.17 -17.14 27.03
N GLU A 332 20.56 -18.41 27.07
CA GLU A 332 19.67 -19.54 27.38
C GLU A 332 20.20 -20.35 28.58
N TYR A 333 19.30 -20.82 29.44
CA TYR A 333 19.67 -21.52 30.68
C TYR A 333 20.58 -22.73 30.46
N TYR A 334 20.28 -23.56 29.47
CA TYR A 334 20.97 -24.83 29.25
C TYR A 334 22.12 -24.77 28.25
N ARG A 335 22.26 -23.69 27.46
CA ARG A 335 23.31 -23.55 26.44
C ARG A 335 24.39 -22.57 26.85
N GLU A 336 24.02 -21.33 27.13
CA GLU A 336 24.98 -20.25 27.36
C GLU A 336 24.35 -19.14 28.23
N PRO A 337 24.33 -19.31 29.57
CA PRO A 337 23.69 -18.35 30.47
C PRO A 337 24.54 -17.10 30.75
N GLN A 338 25.81 -17.08 30.32
CA GLN A 338 26.70 -15.93 30.48
C GLN A 338 27.68 -15.85 29.31
N GLN A 339 28.09 -14.63 28.98
CA GLN A 339 29.07 -14.34 27.93
C GLN A 339 30.02 -13.21 28.36
N THR A 340 31.27 -13.25 27.90
CA THR A 340 32.28 -12.23 28.17
C THR A 340 32.65 -11.51 26.88
N PHE A 341 32.68 -10.18 26.94
CA PHE A 341 33.01 -9.27 25.85
C PHE A 341 34.29 -8.52 26.19
N ASN A 342 35.24 -8.53 25.25
CA ASN A 342 36.59 -8.04 25.44
C ASN A 342 36.74 -6.69 24.70
N PHE A 343 37.16 -5.66 25.42
CA PHE A 343 37.46 -4.33 24.86
C PHE A 343 38.89 -3.95 25.20
N SER A 344 39.57 -3.26 24.28
CA SER A 344 40.94 -2.76 24.50
C SER A 344 40.97 -1.25 24.36
N PHE A 345 41.59 -0.59 25.33
CA PHE A 345 41.85 0.85 25.35
C PHE A 345 43.32 1.06 25.74
N PRO A 346 44.25 1.10 24.78
CA PRO A 346 45.67 1.28 25.07
C PRO A 346 45.94 2.62 25.78
N ASN A 347 46.93 2.70 26.66
CA ASN A 347 47.26 3.92 27.42
C ASN A 347 46.06 4.50 28.19
N ILE A 348 45.17 3.63 28.71
CA ILE A 348 43.99 4.04 29.47
C ILE A 348 44.37 4.86 30.72
N HIS A 349 43.66 5.95 30.98
CA HIS A 349 43.86 6.76 32.17
C HIS A 349 43.08 6.17 33.36
N THR A 350 43.71 5.25 34.10
CA THR A 350 43.05 4.45 35.17
C THR A 350 42.53 5.24 36.38
N GLN A 351 42.72 6.56 36.43
CA GLN A 351 42.15 7.43 37.48
C GLN A 351 40.79 8.01 37.09
N GLU A 352 40.39 7.90 35.82
CA GLU A 352 39.09 8.34 35.32
C GLU A 352 38.11 7.18 35.17
N GLN A 353 36.81 7.50 35.22
CA GLN A 353 35.75 6.49 35.08
C GLN A 353 35.53 6.13 33.62
N ALA A 354 35.53 4.83 33.31
CA ALA A 354 34.92 4.30 32.11
C ALA A 354 33.39 4.28 32.26
N LYS A 355 32.67 4.43 31.15
CA LYS A 355 31.21 4.35 31.07
C LYS A 355 30.79 3.25 30.12
N VAL A 356 29.76 2.51 30.48
CA VAL A 356 29.17 1.48 29.63
C VAL A 356 27.65 1.64 29.57
N LYS A 357 27.12 1.51 28.36
CA LYS A 357 25.69 1.42 28.06
C LYS A 357 25.42 0.11 27.34
N ILE A 358 24.45 -0.66 27.82
CA ILE A 358 24.10 -1.97 27.27
C ILE A 358 22.60 -2.03 27.02
N GLY A 359 22.21 -2.27 25.77
CA GLY A 359 20.83 -2.57 25.38
C GLY A 359 20.56 -4.07 25.49
N LEU A 360 19.45 -4.45 26.12
CA LEU A 360 19.08 -5.84 26.38
C LEU A 360 17.58 -6.04 26.16
N ALA A 361 17.19 -7.27 25.83
CA ALA A 361 15.79 -7.70 25.87
C ALA A 361 15.64 -9.05 26.56
N SER A 362 14.44 -9.34 27.07
CA SER A 362 14.12 -10.63 27.69
C SER A 362 12.69 -11.05 27.39
N ARG A 363 12.53 -12.32 27.00
CA ARG A 363 11.23 -13.02 26.94
C ARG A 363 11.16 -14.00 28.11
N SER A 364 10.28 -13.72 29.07
CA SER A 364 10.16 -14.51 30.30
C SER A 364 8.76 -14.33 30.93
N GLY A 365 8.16 -15.43 31.41
CA GLY A 365 6.88 -15.42 32.15
C GLY A 365 6.99 -14.90 33.59
N SER A 366 8.20 -14.58 34.06
CA SER A 366 8.48 -13.98 35.37
C SER A 366 9.58 -12.93 35.23
N ILE A 367 9.73 -12.05 36.22
CA ILE A 367 10.82 -11.06 36.24
C ILE A 367 12.17 -11.77 36.06
N ALA A 368 12.89 -11.43 35.01
CA ALA A 368 14.23 -11.94 34.71
C ALA A 368 15.28 -10.87 35.01
N ASN A 369 16.56 -11.25 35.08
CA ASN A 369 17.62 -10.26 35.31
C ASN A 369 18.94 -10.56 34.60
N PHE A 370 19.60 -9.48 34.19
CA PHE A 370 20.98 -9.49 33.73
C PHE A 370 21.90 -8.92 34.80
N LYS A 371 23.00 -9.60 35.07
CA LYS A 371 24.11 -9.11 35.89
C LYS A 371 25.25 -8.70 34.97
N LEU A 372 25.77 -7.50 35.22
CA LEU A 372 27.00 -7.03 34.58
C LEU A 372 28.15 -7.18 35.57
N LEU A 373 29.18 -7.91 35.17
CA LEU A 373 30.40 -8.11 35.93
C LEU A 373 31.60 -7.50 35.20
N TYR A 374 32.51 -6.90 35.97
CA TYR A 374 33.84 -6.51 35.52
C TYR A 374 34.86 -7.19 36.42
N GLN A 375 35.74 -8.01 35.84
CA GLN A 375 36.75 -8.81 36.57
C GLN A 375 36.13 -9.61 37.74
N ASP A 376 35.10 -10.40 37.45
CA ASP A 376 34.33 -11.21 38.40
C ASP A 376 33.59 -10.44 39.52
N THR A 377 33.62 -9.10 39.51
CA THR A 377 32.90 -8.25 40.46
C THR A 377 31.61 -7.74 39.84
N GLU A 378 30.47 -7.95 40.51
CA GLU A 378 29.16 -7.45 40.07
C GLU A 378 29.11 -5.92 40.13
N LEU A 379 29.01 -5.26 38.97
CA LEU A 379 28.85 -3.80 38.87
C LEU A 379 27.41 -3.38 39.10
N THR A 380 26.46 -4.13 38.52
CA THR A 380 25.02 -3.89 38.65
C THR A 380 24.20 -5.10 38.21
N LYS A 381 22.91 -5.03 38.52
CA LYS A 381 21.88 -5.98 38.11
C LYS A 381 20.67 -5.22 37.56
N LEU A 382 20.27 -5.55 36.34
CA LEU A 382 19.07 -5.04 35.68
C LEU A 382 17.96 -6.08 35.78
N ASN A 383 16.80 -5.71 36.33
CA ASN A 383 15.60 -6.54 36.27
C ASN A 383 14.77 -6.13 35.05
N ILE A 384 14.27 -7.11 34.29
CA ILE A 384 13.37 -6.91 33.16
C ILE A 384 12.02 -7.54 33.49
N SER A 385 10.94 -6.79 33.24
CA SER A 385 9.56 -7.21 33.51
C SER A 385 9.19 -8.48 32.75
N ALA A 386 8.24 -9.24 33.31
CA ALA A 386 7.67 -10.41 32.65
C ALA A 386 6.82 -10.00 31.42
N VAL A 387 6.67 -10.94 30.50
CA VAL A 387 5.64 -10.94 29.44
C VAL A 387 4.68 -12.10 29.67
N ASP A 388 3.45 -11.98 29.19
CA ASP A 388 2.58 -13.14 29.11
C ASP A 388 3.00 -14.01 27.92
N LEU A 389 3.46 -15.23 28.20
CA LEU A 389 3.95 -16.14 27.17
C LEU A 389 2.83 -16.78 26.34
N SER A 390 1.57 -16.66 26.80
CA SER A 390 0.37 -17.13 26.10
C SER A 390 -0.33 -16.04 25.29
N GLU A 391 -0.04 -14.77 25.56
CA GLU A 391 -0.63 -13.63 24.85
C GLU A 391 0.14 -13.33 23.55
N HIS A 392 -0.58 -13.31 22.43
CA HIS A 392 0.04 -13.05 21.12
C HIS A 392 0.02 -11.56 20.74
N LEU A 393 -0.90 -10.77 21.31
CA LEU A 393 -1.09 -9.37 20.94
C LEU A 393 -0.28 -8.37 21.78
N ASP A 394 0.23 -8.79 22.94
CA ASP A 394 1.11 -7.97 23.81
C ASP A 394 2.58 -8.10 23.36
N TYR A 395 3.48 -7.47 24.10
CA TYR A 395 4.91 -7.53 23.86
C TYR A 395 5.44 -8.97 23.92
N PHE A 396 6.09 -9.39 22.84
CA PHE A 396 6.82 -10.65 22.73
C PHE A 396 8.02 -10.71 23.70
N ALA A 397 8.70 -9.58 23.89
CA ALA A 397 9.79 -9.42 24.84
C ALA A 397 9.81 -7.99 25.40
N ARG A 398 10.44 -7.80 26.56
CA ARG A 398 10.61 -6.50 27.22
C ARG A 398 12.07 -6.08 27.16
N GLU A 399 12.29 -4.79 26.93
CA GLU A 399 13.64 -4.22 26.88
C GLU A 399 14.12 -3.75 28.25
N GLY A 400 15.42 -3.60 28.37
CA GLY A 400 16.04 -2.87 29.47
C GLY A 400 17.42 -2.38 29.09
N ILE A 401 17.85 -1.30 29.76
CA ILE A 401 19.13 -0.65 29.50
C ILE A 401 19.95 -0.63 30.79
N ILE A 402 21.20 -1.06 30.69
CA ILE A 402 22.21 -0.82 31.73
C ILE A 402 22.98 0.45 31.36
N ASN A 403 23.05 1.41 32.28
CA ASN A 403 23.95 2.56 32.20
C ASN A 403 24.81 2.58 33.46
N LYS A 404 26.13 2.42 33.34
CA LYS A 404 27.02 2.30 34.50
C LYS A 404 28.40 2.90 34.26
N SER A 405 28.97 3.47 35.32
CA SER A 405 30.38 3.87 35.35
C SER A 405 31.18 2.97 36.30
N PHE A 406 32.45 2.75 35.98
CA PHE A 406 33.40 2.00 36.81
C PHE A 406 34.83 2.52 36.59
N ILE A 407 35.75 2.20 37.50
CA ILE A 407 37.17 2.54 37.36
C ILE A 407 37.87 1.36 36.69
N PRO A 408 38.44 1.54 35.49
CA PRO A 408 39.21 0.48 34.83
C PRO A 408 40.57 0.30 35.53
N VAL A 409 41.07 -0.93 35.59
CA VAL A 409 42.37 -1.25 36.23
C VAL A 409 43.44 -1.72 35.24
N SER A 410 43.09 -1.88 33.97
CA SER A 410 43.96 -2.31 32.87
C SER A 410 43.43 -1.80 31.53
N GLU A 411 44.31 -1.76 30.53
CA GLU A 411 43.97 -1.43 29.13
C GLU A 411 42.95 -2.42 28.53
N GLN A 412 43.03 -3.68 28.95
CA GLN A 412 42.04 -4.71 28.64
C GLN A 412 40.86 -4.61 29.60
N ILE A 413 39.65 -4.46 29.06
CA ILE A 413 38.39 -4.42 29.79
C ILE A 413 37.54 -5.62 29.37
N ASP A 414 37.35 -6.56 30.30
CA ASP A 414 36.52 -7.74 30.09
C ASP A 414 35.20 -7.59 30.86
N LEU A 415 34.10 -7.45 30.10
CA LEU A 415 32.75 -7.31 30.65
C LEU A 415 31.99 -8.62 30.48
N THR A 416 31.53 -9.21 31.59
CA THR A 416 30.72 -10.43 31.56
C THR A 416 29.26 -10.08 31.82
N LEU A 417 28.37 -10.47 30.89
CA LEU A 417 26.93 -10.43 31.08
C LEU A 417 26.44 -11.82 31.45
N ALA A 418 25.80 -11.94 32.61
CA ALA A 418 25.20 -13.18 33.09
C ALA A 418 23.68 -13.02 33.22
N TYR A 419 22.93 -13.83 32.49
CA TYR A 419 21.48 -13.87 32.51
C TYR A 419 21.00 -14.88 33.56
N ASN A 420 20.21 -14.41 34.52
CA ASN A 420 19.68 -15.23 35.60
C ASN A 420 18.18 -15.43 35.39
N ASN A 421 17.79 -16.70 35.20
CA ASN A 421 16.64 -17.07 34.41
C ASN A 421 15.88 -18.29 34.99
N SER A 422 14.76 -18.65 34.35
CA SER A 422 14.04 -19.92 34.53
C SER A 422 14.08 -20.74 33.23
N THR A 423 13.64 -22.00 33.23
CA THR A 423 13.79 -22.92 32.09
C THR A 423 13.15 -22.45 30.77
N ASN A 424 12.19 -21.53 30.84
CA ASN A 424 11.41 -21.05 29.67
C ASN A 424 11.67 -19.57 29.35
N SER A 425 12.86 -19.06 29.70
CA SER A 425 13.19 -17.64 29.51
C SER A 425 14.47 -17.46 28.70
N ILE A 426 14.45 -16.48 27.79
CA ILE A 426 15.54 -16.18 26.85
C ILE A 426 15.88 -14.70 26.96
N GLY A 427 17.16 -14.41 27.12
CA GLY A 427 17.72 -13.05 27.06
C GLY A 427 18.34 -12.78 25.70
N TYR A 428 18.41 -11.51 25.29
CA TYR A 428 18.99 -11.08 24.02
C TYR A 428 19.86 -9.84 24.22
N LEU A 429 21.02 -9.81 23.55
CA LEU A 429 21.87 -8.61 23.48
C LEU A 429 21.48 -7.76 22.27
N ASP A 430 21.28 -6.46 22.49
CA ASP A 430 21.15 -5.47 21.42
C ASP A 430 22.56 -4.94 21.09
N TYR A 431 23.16 -4.18 22.02
CA TYR A 431 24.52 -3.69 21.88
C TYR A 431 25.20 -3.48 23.24
N ILE A 432 26.53 -3.37 23.21
CA ILE A 432 27.38 -2.82 24.28
C ILE A 432 28.12 -1.61 23.69
N CYS A 433 28.02 -0.45 24.33
CA CYS A 433 28.76 0.76 24.00
C CYS A 433 29.59 1.16 25.22
N ILE A 434 30.91 1.28 25.07
CA ILE A 434 31.85 1.60 26.15
C ILE A 434 32.69 2.82 25.78
N ASN A 435 32.92 3.71 26.73
CA ASN A 435 33.77 4.89 26.60
C ASN A 435 34.79 4.90 27.74
N ALA A 436 36.03 5.24 27.45
CA ALA A 436 37.10 5.34 28.43
C ALA A 436 38.05 6.48 28.08
N THR A 437 38.59 7.16 29.10
CA THR A 437 39.61 8.18 28.89
C THR A 437 40.97 7.54 28.69
N ARG A 438 41.70 7.99 27.68
CA ARG A 438 43.07 7.57 27.36
C ARG A 438 44.02 8.75 27.42
N GLU A 439 45.30 8.48 27.69
CA GLU A 439 46.37 9.45 27.47
C GLU A 439 46.46 9.80 25.98
N LEU A 440 46.65 11.07 25.65
CA LEU A 440 46.85 11.55 24.28
C LEU A 440 48.26 11.20 23.81
N GLN A 441 48.42 9.95 23.40
CA GLN A 441 49.67 9.36 23.01
C GLN A 441 49.51 8.64 21.67
N PHE A 442 50.36 8.98 20.70
CA PHE A 442 50.37 8.35 19.38
C PHE A 442 50.87 6.90 19.48
N GLU A 443 50.19 6.01 18.75
CA GLU A 443 50.47 4.58 18.69
C GLU A 443 50.21 4.05 17.28
N GLU A 444 50.89 2.95 16.94
CA GLU A 444 50.74 2.26 15.65
C GLU A 444 50.90 3.18 14.42
N ASP A 445 49.94 3.14 13.48
CA ASP A 445 49.97 3.81 12.18
C ASP A 445 49.08 5.09 12.16
N GLU A 446 47.95 5.08 12.87
CA GLU A 446 47.03 6.22 13.03
C GLU A 446 46.36 6.27 14.42
N LEU A 447 45.98 7.48 14.85
CA LEU A 447 45.23 7.74 16.08
C LEU A 447 44.12 8.75 15.80
N LEU A 448 42.86 8.34 16.01
CA LEU A 448 41.74 9.28 16.12
C LEU A 448 41.62 9.76 17.57
N PHE A 449 41.44 11.07 17.75
CA PHE A 449 41.22 11.66 19.07
C PHE A 449 40.29 12.86 18.97
N ARG A 450 39.57 13.13 20.06
CA ARG A 450 38.47 14.09 20.04
C ARG A 450 38.28 14.78 21.38
N TYR A 451 37.64 15.92 21.32
CA TYR A 451 37.28 16.70 22.49
C TYR A 451 35.80 17.07 22.39
N ALA A 452 34.99 16.57 23.34
CA ALA A 452 33.61 17.01 23.47
C ALA A 452 33.63 18.41 24.07
N ASN A 453 33.02 19.40 23.40
CA ASN A 453 32.94 20.77 23.89
C ASN A 453 32.47 20.79 25.36
N ASP A 454 33.36 21.15 26.28
CA ASP A 454 33.01 21.34 27.68
C ASP A 454 32.62 22.82 27.87
N PRO A 455 31.33 23.14 28.08
CA PRO A 455 30.87 24.51 28.22
C PRO A 455 31.49 25.24 29.42
N ASP A 456 32.12 24.51 30.36
CA ASP A 456 32.83 25.09 31.50
C ASP A 456 34.28 25.53 31.14
N LEU A 457 34.81 25.19 29.96
CA LEU A 457 36.20 25.39 29.54
C LEU A 457 36.34 26.31 28.30
N GLY A 458 35.51 27.35 28.17
CA GLY A 458 35.36 28.24 26.99
C GLY A 458 36.59 29.07 26.52
N GLU A 459 37.77 28.46 26.46
CA GLU A 459 39.09 29.06 26.29
C GLU A 459 39.93 28.27 25.26
N ASN A 460 40.96 28.90 24.68
CA ASN A 460 41.80 28.24 23.66
C ASN A 460 42.59 27.06 24.24
N MET A 461 42.63 25.93 23.54
CA MET A 461 43.25 24.69 24.02
C MET A 461 44.57 24.39 23.31
N GLN A 462 45.50 23.75 24.00
CA GLN A 462 46.70 23.14 23.41
C GLN A 462 46.64 21.62 23.53
N PHE A 463 46.62 20.94 22.40
CA PHE A 463 46.69 19.48 22.34
C PHE A 463 48.17 19.05 22.35
N ASN A 464 48.51 18.17 23.29
CA ASN A 464 49.86 17.63 23.46
C ASN A 464 49.87 16.16 23.05
N LEU A 465 50.13 15.88 21.78
CA LEU A 465 50.23 14.52 21.26
C LEU A 465 51.61 13.94 21.58
N SER A 466 51.70 13.14 22.63
CA SER A 466 52.95 12.46 23.02
C SER A 466 53.26 11.26 22.12
N ASN A 467 54.49 10.76 22.16
CA ASN A 467 54.99 9.64 21.33
C ASN A 467 54.90 9.85 19.80
N SER A 468 54.99 11.10 19.36
CA SER A 468 54.90 11.52 17.97
C SER A 468 56.25 11.98 17.42
N SER A 469 56.44 11.86 16.10
CA SER A 469 57.64 12.31 15.39
C SER A 469 57.39 13.62 14.63
N GLU A 470 58.45 14.29 14.15
CA GLU A 470 58.32 15.48 13.29
C GLU A 470 57.59 15.20 11.96
N ASN A 471 57.51 13.94 11.53
CA ASN A 471 56.88 13.54 10.27
C ASN A 471 55.37 13.27 10.41
N ILE A 472 54.82 13.34 11.62
CA ILE A 472 53.41 13.07 11.85
C ILE A 472 52.55 14.11 11.15
N ILE A 473 51.48 13.65 10.52
CA ILE A 473 50.45 14.51 9.92
C ILE A 473 49.25 14.50 10.85
N ILE A 474 48.65 15.67 11.06
CA ILE A 474 47.45 15.83 11.88
C ILE A 474 46.42 16.54 11.03
N TRP A 475 45.25 15.93 10.84
CA TRP A 475 44.10 16.55 10.20
C TRP A 475 42.99 16.79 11.21
N ASP A 476 42.38 17.98 11.11
CA ASP A 476 41.07 18.27 11.67
C ASP A 476 40.01 17.64 10.78
N ILE A 477 39.22 16.74 11.38
CA ILE A 477 38.15 15.97 10.74
C ILE A 477 36.80 16.26 11.41
N THR A 478 36.68 17.42 12.07
CA THR A 478 35.40 17.86 12.67
C THR A 478 34.30 17.97 11.61
N ASP A 479 34.64 18.38 10.38
CA ASP A 479 33.86 18.13 9.17
C ASP A 479 34.60 17.06 8.33
N PRO A 480 34.14 15.79 8.37
CA PRO A 480 34.85 14.68 7.73
C PRO A 480 34.90 14.79 6.19
N LEU A 481 33.99 15.56 5.57
CA LEU A 481 33.99 15.80 4.12
C LEU A 481 34.97 16.91 3.71
N ARG A 482 35.43 17.71 4.67
CA ARG A 482 36.28 18.89 4.45
C ARG A 482 37.44 18.91 5.45
N PRO A 483 38.31 17.88 5.46
CA PRO A 483 39.43 17.83 6.39
C PRO A 483 40.39 19.00 6.17
N GLN A 484 41.01 19.47 7.25
CA GLN A 484 42.02 20.55 7.22
C GLN A 484 43.32 20.09 7.88
N ASN A 485 44.46 20.50 7.34
CA ASN A 485 45.77 20.18 7.89
C ASN A 485 46.12 21.07 9.09
N ILE A 486 46.49 20.45 10.21
CA ILE A 486 46.90 21.11 11.44
C ILE A 486 48.42 21.31 11.43
N ILE A 487 48.84 22.57 11.59
CA ILE A 487 50.25 22.90 11.76
C ILE A 487 50.61 22.68 13.23
N HIS A 488 51.63 21.84 13.49
CA HIS A 488 52.09 21.53 14.85
C HIS A 488 53.57 21.84 15.02
N ASN A 489 53.99 22.01 16.27
CA ASN A 489 55.39 22.18 16.65
C ASN A 489 55.88 20.97 17.45
N GLN A 490 56.96 20.35 17.00
CA GLN A 490 57.59 19.26 17.74
C GLN A 490 58.46 19.80 18.89
N SER A 491 58.28 19.24 20.08
CA SER A 491 59.13 19.48 21.24
C SER A 491 59.52 18.15 21.90
N GLY A 492 60.68 17.59 21.53
CA GLY A 492 61.09 16.27 22.00
C GLY A 492 60.31 15.16 21.27
N ASN A 493 59.57 14.35 22.03
CA ASN A 493 58.70 13.29 21.50
C ASN A 493 57.21 13.67 21.62
N THR A 494 56.89 14.95 21.38
CA THR A 494 55.54 15.50 21.55
C THR A 494 55.29 16.59 20.53
N SER A 495 54.29 16.39 19.67
CA SER A 495 53.73 17.38 18.77
C SER A 495 52.69 18.22 19.52
N ARG A 496 52.76 19.54 19.37
CA ARG A 496 51.86 20.48 20.05
C ARG A 496 51.20 21.42 19.05
N PHE A 497 49.89 21.59 19.18
CA PHE A 497 49.14 22.58 18.41
C PHE A 497 48.05 23.19 19.28
N ASN A 498 47.75 24.46 19.02
CA ASN A 498 46.65 25.15 19.65
C ASN A 498 45.40 25.05 18.75
N TYR A 499 44.22 25.05 19.37
CA TYR A 499 42.95 24.99 18.66
C TYR A 499 41.84 25.72 19.44
N ASN A 500 40.89 26.33 18.71
CA ASN A 500 39.77 27.08 19.32
C ASN A 500 38.78 26.15 20.05
N PRO A 501 38.12 26.61 21.14
CA PRO A 501 37.19 25.79 21.92
C PRO A 501 35.89 25.53 21.17
N GLN A 502 35.82 24.37 20.52
CA GLN A 502 34.60 23.78 20.00
C GLN A 502 34.71 22.25 20.09
N ALA A 503 33.59 21.54 19.89
CA ALA A 503 33.66 20.10 19.74
C ALA A 503 34.48 19.82 18.48
N CYS A 504 35.55 19.03 18.63
CA CYS A 504 36.46 18.76 17.53
C CYS A 504 36.93 17.31 17.55
N GLU A 505 37.27 16.82 16.37
CA GLU A 505 37.84 15.49 16.15
C GLU A 505 39.04 15.62 15.19
N PHE A 506 40.08 14.87 15.49
CA PHE A 506 41.34 14.89 14.76
C PHE A 506 41.77 13.47 14.43
N VAL A 507 42.52 13.33 13.35
CA VAL A 507 43.29 12.13 13.03
C VAL A 507 44.76 12.49 12.91
N ALA A 508 45.60 11.82 13.70
CA ALA A 508 47.04 11.88 13.57
C ALA A 508 47.55 10.59 12.93
N PHE A 509 48.48 10.66 11.99
CA PHE A 509 49.00 9.47 11.31
C PHE A 509 50.45 9.65 10.85
N ASP A 510 51.20 8.55 10.81
CA ASP A 510 52.55 8.51 10.25
C ASP A 510 52.48 8.09 8.77
N PRO A 511 52.92 8.91 7.80
CA PRO A 511 52.91 8.54 6.39
C PRO A 511 53.68 7.25 6.05
N ALA A 512 54.60 6.80 6.92
CA ALA A 512 55.31 5.54 6.80
C ALA A 512 54.52 4.31 7.29
N GLY A 513 53.39 4.51 7.95
CA GLY A 513 52.51 3.46 8.46
C GLY A 513 51.74 2.70 7.37
N ASN A 514 51.01 1.67 7.80
CA ASN A 514 50.10 0.91 6.95
C ASN A 514 48.69 1.46 7.05
N PHE A 515 48.05 1.65 5.90
CA PHE A 515 46.71 2.22 5.80
C PHE A 515 45.85 1.31 4.94
N GLU A 516 44.56 1.26 5.24
CA GLU A 516 43.62 0.49 4.45
C GLU A 516 43.52 1.05 3.02
N THR A 517 43.40 0.16 2.04
CA THR A 517 43.07 0.53 0.67
C THR A 517 41.58 0.24 0.44
N PRO A 518 40.80 1.21 -0.09
CA PRO A 518 39.42 0.97 -0.50
C PRO A 518 39.31 -0.18 -1.50
N LYS A 519 38.23 -0.94 -1.42
CA LYS A 519 37.97 -2.06 -2.36
C LYS A 519 37.25 -1.53 -3.59
N LEU A 520 37.71 -1.93 -4.79
CA LEU A 520 37.00 -1.66 -6.04
C LEU A 520 35.71 -2.50 -6.07
N VAL A 521 34.57 -1.83 -6.26
CA VAL A 521 33.26 -2.47 -6.44
C VAL A 521 33.01 -2.74 -7.91
N GLY A 522 33.14 -1.72 -8.76
CA GLY A 522 32.85 -1.85 -10.19
C GLY A 522 32.89 -0.52 -10.94
N ALA A 523 32.62 -0.59 -12.25
CA ALA A 523 32.33 0.60 -13.05
C ALA A 523 30.90 1.07 -12.78
N VAL A 524 30.67 2.38 -12.90
CA VAL A 524 29.35 3.00 -12.80
C VAL A 524 29.10 3.71 -14.12
N GLU A 525 27.97 3.41 -14.75
CA GLU A 525 27.54 4.12 -15.95
C GLU A 525 27.16 5.56 -15.60
N ASN A 526 27.30 6.47 -16.55
CA ASN A 526 26.92 7.86 -16.32
C ASN A 526 25.41 7.96 -16.09
N GLN A 527 25.02 8.74 -15.09
CA GLN A 527 23.64 8.91 -14.66
C GLN A 527 23.42 10.34 -14.17
N ASP A 528 22.22 10.86 -14.38
CA ASP A 528 21.89 12.25 -14.07
C ASP A 528 20.42 12.37 -13.63
N LEU A 529 20.09 11.83 -12.46
CA LEU A 529 18.74 11.93 -11.91
C LEU A 529 18.38 13.39 -11.58
N HIS A 530 19.38 14.18 -11.17
CA HIS A 530 19.25 15.62 -11.00
C HIS A 530 18.87 16.34 -12.30
N GLY A 531 19.33 15.90 -13.47
CA GLY A 531 18.99 16.51 -14.76
C GLY A 531 17.59 16.17 -15.29
N LEU A 532 16.85 15.26 -14.65
CA LEU A 532 15.55 14.82 -15.14
C LEU A 532 14.51 15.97 -15.12
N PRO A 533 13.66 16.06 -16.17
CA PRO A 533 12.54 17.00 -16.16
C PRO A 533 11.50 16.58 -15.12
N ASN A 534 10.74 17.54 -14.57
CA ASN A 534 9.63 17.20 -13.68
C ASN A 534 8.58 16.33 -14.39
N VAL A 535 8.11 15.29 -13.69
CA VAL A 535 7.11 14.33 -14.16
C VAL A 535 6.03 14.12 -13.11
N GLU A 536 4.90 13.56 -13.51
CA GLU A 536 3.75 13.29 -12.64
C GLU A 536 3.78 11.89 -12.03
N TYR A 537 4.48 10.95 -12.67
CA TYR A 537 4.58 9.56 -12.22
C TYR A 537 6.03 9.10 -12.09
N LEU A 538 6.44 8.77 -10.87
CA LEU A 538 7.75 8.19 -10.60
C LEU A 538 7.61 6.67 -10.47
N ILE A 539 8.44 5.92 -11.19
CA ILE A 539 8.53 4.47 -11.07
C ILE A 539 9.94 4.12 -10.62
N VAL A 540 10.07 3.59 -9.41
CA VAL A 540 11.34 3.12 -8.83
C VAL A 540 11.34 1.61 -8.87
N CYS A 541 12.31 1.01 -9.54
CA CYS A 541 12.35 -0.43 -9.80
C CYS A 541 13.69 -1.08 -9.43
N ASP A 542 13.64 -2.39 -9.18
CA ASP A 542 14.85 -3.23 -9.21
C ASP A 542 15.38 -3.26 -10.67
N PRO A 543 16.71 -3.24 -10.89
CA PRO A 543 17.30 -3.30 -12.23
C PRO A 543 16.78 -4.46 -13.10
N ASP A 544 16.41 -5.60 -12.52
CA ASP A 544 15.87 -6.75 -13.24
C ASP A 544 14.51 -6.45 -13.91
N PHE A 545 13.77 -5.44 -13.43
CA PHE A 545 12.41 -5.12 -13.88
C PHE A 545 12.31 -3.88 -14.77
N ILE A 546 13.43 -3.25 -15.10
CA ILE A 546 13.48 -1.97 -15.82
C ILE A 546 12.67 -1.99 -17.14
N ASP A 547 12.74 -3.08 -17.90
CA ASP A 547 12.01 -3.22 -19.18
C ASP A 547 10.48 -3.22 -18.99
N GLN A 548 9.98 -3.85 -17.92
CA GLN A 548 8.54 -3.86 -17.61
C GLN A 548 8.09 -2.52 -17.00
N ALA A 549 8.94 -1.89 -16.19
CA ALA A 549 8.69 -0.56 -15.64
C ALA A 549 8.57 0.51 -16.75
N GLU A 550 9.47 0.50 -17.73
CA GLU A 550 9.40 1.37 -18.92
C GLU A 550 8.13 1.11 -19.75
N ARG A 551 7.78 -0.16 -19.93
CA ARG A 551 6.54 -0.53 -20.61
C ARG A 551 5.30 0.00 -19.89
N LEU A 552 5.26 -0.04 -18.56
CA LEU A 552 4.17 0.50 -17.75
C LEU A 552 4.05 2.02 -17.88
N GLY A 553 5.17 2.74 -17.78
CA GLY A 553 5.20 4.19 -17.98
C GLY A 553 4.67 4.58 -19.37
N LYS A 554 5.09 3.85 -20.40
CA LYS A 554 4.62 4.04 -21.78
C LYS A 554 3.11 3.79 -21.93
N ILE A 555 2.57 2.76 -21.28
CA ILE A 555 1.12 2.47 -21.28
C ILE A 555 0.34 3.70 -20.80
N HIS A 556 0.72 4.29 -19.67
CA HIS A 556 0.03 5.49 -19.16
C HIS A 556 0.22 6.69 -20.09
N ASN A 557 1.44 6.93 -20.57
CA ASN A 557 1.67 8.04 -21.48
C ASN A 557 0.83 7.95 -22.77
N GLU A 558 0.63 6.75 -23.31
CA GLU A 558 -0.21 6.51 -24.48
C GLU A 558 -1.71 6.55 -24.14
N TYR A 559 -2.11 6.11 -22.95
CA TYR A 559 -3.51 6.04 -22.52
C TYR A 559 -4.09 7.40 -22.09
N ASN A 560 -3.39 8.10 -21.18
CA ASN A 560 -3.88 9.33 -20.55
C ASN A 560 -2.89 10.51 -20.63
N GLY A 561 -1.76 10.36 -21.32
CA GLY A 561 -0.78 11.43 -21.51
C GLY A 561 0.10 11.70 -20.29
N LEU A 562 0.04 10.86 -19.25
CA LEU A 562 0.81 11.03 -18.01
C LEU A 562 2.31 11.05 -18.29
N THR A 563 2.99 12.06 -17.75
CA THR A 563 4.45 12.15 -17.81
C THR A 563 5.08 11.26 -16.75
N TYR A 564 6.12 10.51 -17.10
CA TYR A 564 6.74 9.55 -16.20
C TYR A 564 8.26 9.55 -16.27
N ALA A 565 8.89 9.08 -15.19
CA ALA A 565 10.32 8.74 -15.16
C ALA A 565 10.48 7.36 -14.51
N VAL A 566 11.25 6.49 -15.15
CA VAL A 566 11.64 5.19 -14.61
C VAL A 566 13.10 5.27 -14.19
N VAL A 567 13.36 4.87 -12.95
CA VAL A 567 14.71 4.86 -12.37
C VAL A 567 14.90 3.59 -11.56
N THR A 568 16.14 3.10 -11.51
CA THR A 568 16.50 2.01 -10.60
C THR A 568 16.81 2.54 -9.21
N ASP A 569 16.59 1.71 -8.20
CA ASP A 569 16.99 2.01 -6.83
C ASP A 569 18.52 2.21 -6.69
N GLU A 570 19.34 1.44 -7.43
CA GLU A 570 20.80 1.62 -7.45
C GLU A 570 21.22 3.01 -7.97
N GLN A 571 20.58 3.51 -9.04
CA GLN A 571 20.84 4.86 -9.55
C GLN A 571 20.52 5.92 -8.49
N ILE A 572 19.39 5.75 -7.79
CA ILE A 572 19.00 6.63 -6.67
C ILE A 572 20.05 6.57 -5.56
N TYR A 573 20.48 5.38 -5.14
CA TYR A 573 21.47 5.25 -4.07
C TYR A 573 22.79 5.93 -4.45
N ASN A 574 23.23 5.79 -5.69
CA ASN A 574 24.47 6.41 -6.17
C ASN A 574 24.45 7.94 -6.04
N GLU A 575 23.34 8.63 -6.30
CA GLU A 575 23.25 10.11 -6.19
C GLU A 575 22.80 10.60 -4.81
N PHE A 576 21.80 9.96 -4.19
CA PHE A 576 21.14 10.49 -2.99
C PHE A 576 21.64 9.89 -1.66
N SER A 577 22.46 8.83 -1.69
CA SER A 577 23.03 8.22 -0.48
C SER A 577 24.51 7.86 -0.59
N SER A 578 25.21 8.39 -1.59
CA SER A 578 26.62 8.02 -1.84
C SER A 578 26.80 6.52 -2.01
N GLY A 579 25.91 5.90 -2.79
CA GLY A 579 25.95 4.50 -3.21
C GLY A 579 25.46 3.47 -2.18
N LYS A 580 24.98 3.90 -1.01
CA LYS A 580 24.51 3.01 0.08
C LYS A 580 23.01 2.71 -0.08
N LYS A 581 22.58 1.46 0.06
CA LYS A 581 21.15 1.14 0.18
C LYS A 581 20.57 1.93 1.36
N ASP A 582 19.57 2.79 1.15
CA ASP A 582 18.92 3.61 2.19
C ASP A 582 17.50 4.00 1.77
N VAL A 583 16.50 3.71 2.60
CA VAL A 583 15.09 4.07 2.37
C VAL A 583 14.90 5.57 2.12
N THR A 584 15.68 6.40 2.80
CA THR A 584 15.56 7.86 2.73
C THR A 584 16.10 8.40 1.40
N ALA A 585 16.96 7.67 0.70
CA ALA A 585 17.44 8.05 -0.63
C ALA A 585 16.29 8.11 -1.65
N ILE A 586 15.41 7.10 -1.64
CA ILE A 586 14.22 7.05 -2.51
C ILE A 586 13.28 8.21 -2.21
N ARG A 587 13.04 8.50 -0.92
CA ARG A 587 12.23 9.64 -0.52
C ARG A 587 12.89 10.98 -0.90
N SER A 588 14.21 11.10 -0.75
CA SER A 588 14.96 12.30 -1.15
C SER A 588 14.86 12.56 -2.66
N PHE A 589 14.90 11.49 -3.48
CA PHE A 589 14.63 11.59 -4.91
C PHE A 589 13.21 12.10 -5.19
N ALA A 590 12.17 11.53 -4.57
CA ALA A 590 10.80 12.03 -4.73
C ALA A 590 10.62 13.48 -4.24
N LYS A 591 11.27 13.85 -3.12
CA LYS A 591 11.25 15.20 -2.57
C LYS A 591 11.89 16.22 -3.50
N MET A 592 12.95 15.86 -4.21
CA MET A 592 13.56 16.74 -5.21
C MET A 592 12.54 17.17 -6.27
N PHE A 593 11.78 16.24 -6.82
CA PHE A 593 10.73 16.54 -7.80
C PHE A 593 9.63 17.41 -7.19
N TYR A 594 9.21 17.12 -5.96
CA TYR A 594 8.24 17.91 -5.22
C TYR A 594 8.70 19.36 -5.04
N ASP A 595 9.90 19.57 -4.49
CA ASP A 595 10.44 20.90 -4.18
C ASP A 595 10.68 21.75 -5.44
N ARG A 596 11.12 21.13 -6.56
CA ARG A 596 11.34 21.82 -7.85
C ARG A 596 10.08 22.47 -8.41
N THR A 597 8.90 22.01 -8.00
CA THR A 597 7.63 22.54 -8.48
C THR A 597 7.23 23.84 -7.78
N GLY A 598 7.84 24.12 -6.63
CA GLY A 598 7.56 25.29 -5.81
C GLY A 598 6.08 25.35 -5.43
N SER A 599 5.44 26.50 -5.66
CA SER A 599 4.00 26.67 -5.41
C SER A 599 3.09 26.17 -6.55
N ASN A 600 3.66 25.57 -7.61
CA ASN A 600 2.90 25.08 -8.76
C ASN A 600 2.76 23.54 -8.73
N ASN A 601 2.12 23.04 -7.67
CA ASN A 601 1.98 21.61 -7.36
C ASN A 601 1.30 20.77 -8.45
N TYR A 602 0.61 21.40 -9.42
CA TYR A 602 0.02 20.71 -10.58
C TYR A 602 1.05 20.14 -11.56
N LYS A 603 2.33 20.52 -11.44
CA LYS A 603 3.43 19.99 -12.27
C LYS A 603 4.38 19.06 -11.51
N GLY A 604 4.03 18.72 -10.27
CA GLY A 604 4.83 17.83 -9.42
C GLY A 604 4.42 16.38 -9.53
N PRO A 605 5.21 15.49 -8.90
CA PRO A 605 4.86 14.08 -8.84
C PRO A 605 3.51 13.96 -8.12
N GLN A 606 2.61 13.19 -8.72
CA GLN A 606 1.31 12.85 -8.14
C GLN A 606 1.33 11.45 -7.55
N ASN A 607 2.06 10.53 -8.20
CA ASN A 607 2.15 9.13 -7.81
C ASN A 607 3.60 8.62 -7.83
N LEU A 608 3.91 7.70 -6.92
CA LEU A 608 5.15 6.92 -6.86
C LEU A 608 4.81 5.43 -6.83
N LEU A 609 5.33 4.66 -7.79
CA LEU A 609 5.27 3.19 -7.78
C LEU A 609 6.61 2.61 -7.32
N LEU A 610 6.56 1.75 -6.32
CA LEU A 610 7.66 0.87 -5.92
C LEU A 610 7.49 -0.47 -6.67
N PHE A 611 8.28 -0.66 -7.72
CA PHE A 611 8.18 -1.79 -8.63
C PHE A 611 9.13 -2.89 -8.18
N GLY A 612 8.66 -3.73 -7.27
CA GLY A 612 9.37 -4.86 -6.69
C GLY A 612 8.87 -5.17 -5.28
N ASP A 613 9.00 -6.42 -4.87
CA ASP A 613 8.58 -6.87 -3.56
C ASP A 613 9.43 -6.33 -2.40
N GLY A 614 8.89 -6.41 -1.18
CA GLY A 614 9.51 -5.91 0.05
C GLY A 614 10.17 -7.00 0.89
N SER A 615 10.83 -6.59 1.98
CA SER A 615 11.33 -7.51 3.00
C SER A 615 11.36 -6.84 4.37
N TYR A 616 11.09 -7.61 5.44
CA TYR A 616 11.38 -7.18 6.80
C TYR A 616 12.90 -7.22 7.07
N ASP A 617 13.66 -8.01 6.31
CA ASP A 617 15.12 -8.08 6.42
C ASP A 617 15.84 -7.13 5.46
N ASN A 618 15.91 -5.87 5.89
CA ASN A 618 16.65 -4.82 5.20
C ASN A 618 18.14 -4.77 5.61
N ARG A 619 18.68 -5.77 6.31
CA ARG A 619 20.09 -5.74 6.78
C ARG A 619 21.07 -5.71 5.60
N PRO A 620 22.32 -5.23 5.82
CA PRO A 620 23.34 -5.27 4.79
C PRO A 620 23.61 -6.70 4.32
N GLY A 621 23.65 -6.91 3.01
CA GLY A 621 23.92 -8.22 2.39
C GLY A 621 22.73 -9.19 2.38
N SER A 622 21.54 -8.74 2.80
CA SER A 622 20.29 -9.44 2.55
C SER A 622 19.84 -9.19 1.10
N ASP A 623 19.60 -10.27 0.36
CA ASP A 623 19.03 -10.26 -1.00
C ASP A 623 17.52 -10.59 -0.99
N GLU A 624 16.91 -10.64 0.21
CA GLU A 624 15.57 -11.16 0.46
C GLU A 624 14.43 -10.17 0.11
N GLY A 625 14.66 -9.20 -0.77
CA GLY A 625 13.66 -8.25 -1.22
C GLY A 625 14.16 -7.36 -2.36
N ARG A 626 13.26 -6.97 -3.27
CA ARG A 626 13.58 -6.25 -4.52
C ARG A 626 13.69 -4.74 -4.33
N ILE A 627 12.76 -4.15 -3.58
CA ILE A 627 12.80 -2.72 -3.21
C ILE A 627 12.70 -2.58 -1.70
N ILE A 628 13.66 -1.86 -1.10
CA ILE A 628 13.74 -1.67 0.34
C ILE A 628 12.44 -1.09 0.94
N THR A 629 12.07 -1.56 2.13
CA THR A 629 10.87 -1.12 2.86
C THR A 629 11.20 -0.17 4.01
N TYR A 630 10.30 0.76 4.34
CA TYR A 630 10.37 1.46 5.61
C TYR A 630 9.65 0.66 6.70
N GLN A 631 10.31 0.49 7.84
CA GLN A 631 9.77 -0.26 8.98
C GLN A 631 9.87 0.54 10.28
N SER A 632 8.92 0.31 11.16
CA SER A 632 8.92 0.89 12.51
C SER A 632 10.13 0.40 13.33
N ILE A 633 10.63 1.22 14.26
CA ILE A 633 11.66 0.80 15.22
C ILE A 633 11.14 -0.33 16.14
N ASN A 634 9.84 -0.32 16.45
CA ASN A 634 9.25 -1.36 17.28
C ASN A 634 9.30 -2.72 16.57
N SER A 635 10.00 -3.67 17.18
CA SER A 635 10.16 -5.05 16.67
C SER A 635 9.84 -6.09 17.74
N LEU A 636 9.12 -5.69 18.78
CA LEU A 636 8.82 -6.51 19.96
C LEU A 636 7.32 -6.59 20.27
N HIS A 637 6.48 -5.80 19.60
CA HIS A 637 5.05 -5.77 19.81
C HIS A 637 4.34 -5.88 18.47
N ARG A 638 3.53 -6.93 18.28
CA ARG A 638 2.99 -7.27 16.96
C ARG A 638 2.04 -6.20 16.39
N THR A 639 1.16 -5.64 17.22
CA THR A 639 0.21 -4.60 16.77
C THR A 639 0.81 -3.18 16.67
N ASN A 640 1.97 -2.93 17.30
CA ASN A 640 2.65 -1.63 17.25
C ASN A 640 3.85 -1.62 16.28
N SER A 641 4.19 -2.77 15.72
CA SER A 641 5.17 -2.91 14.63
C SER A 641 4.47 -2.79 13.29
N TYR A 642 5.10 -2.12 12.32
CA TYR A 642 4.54 -1.93 10.99
C TYR A 642 5.64 -1.84 9.92
N VAL A 643 5.25 -2.19 8.69
CA VAL A 643 5.92 -1.86 7.43
C VAL A 643 5.00 -0.91 6.66
N SER A 644 5.54 0.14 6.06
CA SER A 644 4.71 1.15 5.39
C SER A 644 5.46 1.87 4.28
N ASP A 645 4.84 1.92 3.10
CA ASP A 645 5.33 2.71 1.97
C ASP A 645 4.92 4.19 2.07
N ASP A 646 4.07 4.55 3.05
CA ASP A 646 3.66 5.94 3.32
C ASP A 646 4.89 6.85 3.51
N TYR A 647 5.97 6.34 4.12
CA TYR A 647 7.22 7.08 4.35
C TYR A 647 7.74 7.76 3.08
N PHE A 648 7.62 7.13 1.91
CA PHE A 648 8.17 7.65 0.66
C PHE A 648 7.37 8.85 0.09
N GLY A 649 6.15 9.08 0.58
CA GLY A 649 5.31 10.21 0.19
C GLY A 649 5.23 11.36 1.19
N LEU A 650 6.07 11.34 2.24
CA LEU A 650 6.20 12.42 3.23
C LEU A 650 7.29 13.41 2.81
N LEU A 651 6.92 14.44 2.05
CA LEU A 651 7.85 15.28 1.29
C LEU A 651 7.94 16.71 1.83
N ASP A 652 6.98 17.15 2.65
CA ASP A 652 6.99 18.47 3.27
C ASP A 652 8.16 18.62 4.28
N ASP A 653 8.62 19.86 4.48
CA ASP A 653 9.86 20.17 5.20
C ASP A 653 9.83 19.75 6.68
N ILE A 654 8.65 19.72 7.31
CA ILE A 654 8.49 19.35 8.73
C ILE A 654 8.28 17.85 8.97
N GLU A 655 8.37 17.02 7.93
CA GLU A 655 7.99 15.61 7.99
C GLU A 655 9.17 14.63 8.12
N GLY A 656 8.82 13.35 8.30
CA GLY A 656 9.72 12.21 8.37
C GLY A 656 10.19 11.82 9.77
N SER A 657 9.65 12.45 10.81
CA SER A 657 10.00 12.15 12.21
C SER A 657 8.87 11.45 12.95
N SER A 658 7.61 11.72 12.57
CA SER A 658 6.40 11.30 13.26
C SER A 658 5.37 10.75 12.27
N ILE A 659 5.76 9.69 11.55
CA ILE A 659 5.02 9.09 10.42
C ILE A 659 3.55 8.80 10.75
N THR A 660 3.25 8.36 11.97
CA THR A 660 1.87 8.08 12.40
C THR A 660 0.95 9.30 12.31
N SER A 661 1.47 10.51 12.49
CA SER A 661 0.71 11.77 12.50
C SER A 661 0.89 12.64 11.26
N GLU A 662 1.91 12.38 10.44
CA GLU A 662 2.23 13.14 9.22
C GLU A 662 1.25 12.79 8.08
N LYS A 663 1.24 13.59 7.00
CA LYS A 663 0.25 13.50 5.92
C LYS A 663 0.94 13.29 4.58
N LEU A 664 0.40 12.39 3.77
CA LEU A 664 0.96 12.08 2.47
C LEU A 664 0.77 13.22 1.47
N ASP A 665 1.82 13.52 0.71
CA ASP A 665 1.83 14.51 -0.36
C ASP A 665 1.50 13.92 -1.73
N ILE A 666 1.90 12.68 -1.96
CA ILE A 666 1.69 11.93 -3.21
C ILE A 666 1.05 10.56 -2.93
N GLY A 667 0.42 9.98 -3.95
CA GLY A 667 -0.05 8.60 -3.89
C GLY A 667 1.11 7.61 -4.02
N ILE A 668 1.08 6.52 -3.26
CA ILE A 668 2.09 5.45 -3.34
C ILE A 668 1.38 4.12 -3.60
N GLY A 669 1.96 3.31 -4.48
CA GLY A 669 1.58 1.91 -4.68
C GLY A 669 2.81 1.03 -4.83
N ARG A 670 2.61 -0.29 -4.70
CA ARG A 670 3.67 -1.29 -4.85
C ARG A 670 3.24 -2.41 -5.79
N PHE A 671 4.14 -2.84 -6.66
CA PHE A 671 4.04 -4.13 -7.34
C PHE A 671 4.85 -5.16 -6.55
N PRO A 672 4.23 -6.04 -5.76
CA PRO A 672 4.93 -7.08 -5.00
C PRO A 672 5.31 -8.23 -5.94
N VAL A 673 6.37 -8.01 -6.71
CA VAL A 673 6.87 -8.96 -7.71
C VAL A 673 8.32 -9.30 -7.42
N ASN A 674 8.64 -10.58 -7.54
CA ASN A 674 9.95 -11.16 -7.27
C ASN A 674 10.65 -11.65 -8.54
N THR A 675 9.93 -11.78 -9.65
CA THR A 675 10.47 -12.24 -10.94
C THR A 675 10.03 -11.36 -12.12
N VAL A 676 10.78 -11.43 -13.22
CA VAL A 676 10.43 -10.74 -14.47
C VAL A 676 9.08 -11.21 -15.03
N GLU A 677 8.71 -12.47 -14.78
CA GLU A 677 7.41 -13.01 -15.23
C GLU A 677 6.25 -12.40 -14.44
N GLU A 678 6.36 -12.34 -13.10
CA GLU A 678 5.37 -11.66 -12.26
C GLU A 678 5.26 -10.17 -12.59
N ALA A 679 6.40 -9.51 -12.84
CA ALA A 679 6.44 -8.13 -13.32
C ALA A 679 5.68 -7.95 -14.64
N LYS A 680 5.86 -8.88 -15.59
CA LYS A 680 5.14 -8.89 -16.86
C LYS A 680 3.65 -9.11 -16.64
N ILE A 681 3.25 -10.05 -15.78
CA ILE A 681 1.84 -10.32 -15.45
C ILE A 681 1.16 -9.06 -14.89
N ALA A 682 1.81 -8.37 -13.93
CA ALA A 682 1.28 -7.13 -13.35
C ALA A 682 1.06 -6.04 -14.42
N VAL A 683 2.04 -5.83 -15.31
CA VAL A 683 1.92 -4.84 -16.40
C VAL A 683 0.89 -5.25 -17.46
N ASP A 684 0.79 -6.54 -17.78
CA ASP A 684 -0.22 -7.09 -18.69
C ASP A 684 -1.63 -6.86 -18.13
N LYS A 685 -1.85 -7.10 -16.84
CA LYS A 685 -3.11 -6.82 -16.14
C LYS A 685 -3.46 -5.34 -16.19
N THR A 686 -2.50 -4.43 -15.94
CA THR A 686 -2.75 -2.99 -16.07
C THR A 686 -3.16 -2.60 -17.48
N ARG A 687 -2.43 -3.06 -18.51
CA ARG A 687 -2.80 -2.78 -19.91
C ARG A 687 -4.20 -3.29 -20.22
N ARG A 688 -4.51 -4.52 -19.81
CA ARG A 688 -5.80 -5.16 -20.05
C ARG A 688 -6.94 -4.40 -19.39
N TYR A 689 -6.77 -3.99 -18.13
CA TYR A 689 -7.75 -3.18 -17.41
C TYR A 689 -8.03 -1.83 -18.10
N LEU A 690 -7.01 -1.19 -18.69
CA LEU A 690 -7.18 0.11 -19.33
C LEU A 690 -7.73 0.03 -20.76
N TYR A 691 -7.37 -1.00 -21.53
CA TYR A 691 -7.69 -1.07 -22.97
C TYR A 691 -8.69 -2.15 -23.36
N GLU A 692 -8.84 -3.19 -22.56
CA GLU A 692 -9.52 -4.45 -22.92
C GLU A 692 -10.57 -4.87 -21.87
N ALA A 693 -10.84 -4.01 -20.88
CA ALA A 693 -11.88 -4.23 -19.89
C ALA A 693 -13.26 -4.37 -20.56
N GLU A 694 -14.00 -5.39 -20.13
CA GLU A 694 -15.29 -5.74 -20.74
C GLU A 694 -16.35 -4.65 -20.50
N LEU A 695 -17.16 -4.37 -21.53
CA LEU A 695 -18.28 -3.42 -21.46
C LEU A 695 -19.54 -4.14 -20.97
N ASP A 696 -19.64 -4.28 -19.65
CA ASP A 696 -20.69 -5.07 -19.01
C ASP A 696 -20.99 -4.55 -17.59
N THR A 697 -22.08 -5.01 -16.99
CA THR A 697 -22.64 -4.52 -15.72
C THR A 697 -21.71 -4.70 -14.52
N TRP A 698 -20.64 -5.49 -14.63
CA TRP A 698 -19.66 -5.62 -13.54
C TRP A 698 -19.09 -4.26 -13.08
N LYS A 699 -19.04 -3.25 -13.96
CA LYS A 699 -18.59 -1.88 -13.65
C LYS A 699 -19.58 -1.04 -12.83
N ASN A 700 -20.84 -1.46 -12.73
CA ASN A 700 -21.83 -0.85 -11.83
C ASN A 700 -22.21 -1.75 -10.65
N THR A 701 -21.53 -2.89 -10.44
CA THR A 701 -21.74 -3.78 -9.28
C THR A 701 -20.63 -3.61 -8.22
N ILE A 702 -21.01 -3.65 -6.95
CA ILE A 702 -20.10 -3.62 -5.79
C ILE A 702 -20.48 -4.75 -4.83
N THR A 703 -19.49 -5.54 -4.40
CA THR A 703 -19.72 -6.69 -3.51
C THR A 703 -19.16 -6.44 -2.11
N PHE A 704 -20.00 -6.64 -1.09
CA PHE A 704 -19.62 -6.55 0.33
C PHE A 704 -19.70 -7.92 1.00
N VAL A 705 -18.60 -8.35 1.60
CA VAL A 705 -18.49 -9.62 2.31
C VAL A 705 -18.21 -9.39 3.79
N GLY A 706 -19.00 -10.03 4.67
CA GLY A 706 -18.93 -9.85 6.12
C GLY A 706 -18.86 -11.17 6.88
N ASP A 707 -17.82 -11.33 7.70
CA ASP A 707 -17.57 -12.46 8.62
C ASP A 707 -18.56 -12.47 9.81
N ASP A 708 -18.99 -13.66 10.27
CA ASP A 708 -19.93 -13.89 11.37
C ASP A 708 -19.31 -13.78 12.78
N GLY A 709 -17.99 -13.62 12.88
CA GLY A 709 -17.28 -13.48 14.15
C GLY A 709 -17.66 -12.24 14.99
N ASP A 710 -17.21 -12.24 16.26
CA ASP A 710 -17.23 -11.07 17.15
C ASP A 710 -18.60 -10.39 17.31
N SER A 711 -19.64 -11.17 17.65
CA SER A 711 -20.99 -10.61 17.84
C SER A 711 -21.52 -9.86 16.61
N ASN A 712 -21.23 -10.40 15.42
CA ASN A 712 -21.61 -9.91 14.11
C ASN A 712 -21.05 -8.52 13.77
N ILE A 713 -19.96 -8.07 14.42
CA ILE A 713 -19.40 -6.72 14.21
C ILE A 713 -18.94 -6.51 12.76
N HIS A 714 -18.36 -7.53 12.13
CA HIS A 714 -17.83 -7.43 10.77
C HIS A 714 -18.95 -7.30 9.74
N MET A 715 -20.01 -8.13 9.83
CA MET A 715 -21.23 -7.97 9.04
C MET A 715 -21.90 -6.60 9.27
N LYS A 716 -21.99 -6.11 10.52
CA LYS A 716 -22.55 -4.78 10.82
C LYS A 716 -21.74 -3.66 10.16
N HIS A 717 -20.40 -3.75 10.19
CA HIS A 717 -19.52 -2.78 9.54
C HIS A 717 -19.68 -2.82 8.02
N ALA A 718 -19.64 -4.00 7.41
CA ALA A 718 -19.85 -4.17 5.97
C ALA A 718 -21.24 -3.64 5.54
N ASN A 719 -22.28 -3.94 6.30
CA ASN A 719 -23.63 -3.44 6.03
C ASN A 719 -23.71 -1.92 6.13
N SER A 720 -23.14 -1.31 7.18
CA SER A 720 -23.12 0.15 7.34
C SER A 720 -22.44 0.86 6.17
N ILE A 721 -21.37 0.29 5.61
CA ILE A 721 -20.70 0.84 4.43
C ILE A 721 -21.56 0.64 3.18
N SER A 722 -22.17 -0.52 3.02
CA SER A 722 -23.06 -0.79 1.89
C SER A 722 -24.26 0.18 1.86
N GLU A 723 -24.87 0.49 3.00
CA GLU A 723 -25.98 1.44 3.12
C GLU A 723 -25.54 2.88 2.76
N LYS A 724 -24.31 3.25 3.12
CA LYS A 724 -23.70 4.53 2.72
C LYS A 724 -23.54 4.60 1.20
N VAL A 725 -23.06 3.53 0.56
CA VAL A 725 -22.92 3.47 -0.90
C VAL A 725 -24.28 3.52 -1.58
N ASP A 726 -25.26 2.75 -1.12
CA ASP A 726 -26.62 2.71 -1.67
C ASP A 726 -27.28 4.10 -1.64
N SER A 727 -27.08 4.82 -0.54
CA SER A 727 -27.68 6.15 -0.33
C SER A 727 -26.98 7.26 -1.12
N ASN A 728 -25.65 7.22 -1.23
CA ASN A 728 -24.87 8.30 -1.84
C ASN A 728 -24.61 8.08 -3.34
N TYR A 729 -24.61 6.82 -3.77
CA TYR A 729 -24.29 6.40 -5.13
C TYR A 729 -25.28 5.33 -5.64
N PRO A 730 -26.59 5.65 -5.71
CA PRO A 730 -27.65 4.67 -6.01
C PRO A 730 -27.53 4.02 -7.40
N GLN A 731 -26.71 4.61 -8.30
CA GLN A 731 -26.38 4.03 -9.61
C GLN A 731 -25.53 2.76 -9.54
N PHE A 732 -24.96 2.42 -8.37
CA PHE A 732 -24.32 1.14 -8.16
C PHE A 732 -25.32 0.10 -7.62
N ASP A 733 -25.20 -1.13 -8.11
CA ASP A 733 -25.87 -2.30 -7.59
C ASP A 733 -25.00 -2.97 -6.53
N ILE A 734 -25.63 -3.31 -5.40
CA ILE A 734 -24.93 -3.80 -4.22
C ILE A 734 -25.26 -5.28 -4.04
N ASN A 735 -24.22 -6.11 -4.02
CA ASN A 735 -24.28 -7.52 -3.64
C ASN A 735 -23.74 -7.67 -2.20
N LYS A 736 -24.46 -8.38 -1.32
CA LYS A 736 -24.08 -8.62 0.08
C LYS A 736 -23.93 -10.11 0.35
N ILE A 737 -22.74 -10.52 0.79
CA ILE A 737 -22.43 -11.91 1.18
C ILE A 737 -22.06 -11.91 2.66
N PHE A 738 -23.07 -12.10 3.52
CA PHE A 738 -22.89 -12.12 4.98
C PHE A 738 -22.94 -13.55 5.49
N PHE A 739 -21.87 -14.00 6.15
CA PHE A 739 -21.66 -15.43 6.43
C PHE A 739 -22.83 -16.07 7.17
N ASP A 740 -23.37 -15.39 8.18
CA ASP A 740 -24.45 -15.93 9.00
C ASP A 740 -25.80 -15.99 8.25
N ALA A 741 -25.91 -15.43 7.03
CA ALA A 741 -27.07 -15.62 6.16
C ALA A 741 -27.08 -17.02 5.50
N TYR A 742 -25.95 -17.73 5.51
CA TYR A 742 -25.78 -19.06 4.91
C TYR A 742 -25.58 -20.14 5.97
N THR A 743 -25.81 -21.40 5.60
CA THR A 743 -25.70 -22.52 6.55
C THR A 743 -24.24 -22.86 6.84
N LYS A 744 -23.85 -22.89 8.12
CA LYS A 744 -22.53 -23.39 8.53
C LYS A 744 -22.49 -24.92 8.54
N GLU A 745 -21.62 -25.51 7.75
CA GLU A 745 -21.34 -26.93 7.79
C GLU A 745 -20.24 -27.26 8.80
N GLN A 746 -20.28 -28.46 9.38
CA GLN A 746 -19.28 -28.95 10.33
C GLN A 746 -18.60 -30.18 9.75
N ASN A 747 -17.29 -30.10 9.59
CA ASN A 747 -16.46 -31.21 9.10
C ASN A 747 -15.36 -31.56 10.12
N SER A 748 -14.57 -32.60 9.86
CA SER A 748 -13.52 -33.06 10.78
C SER A 748 -12.37 -32.07 10.97
N THR A 749 -12.27 -31.04 10.13
CA THR A 749 -11.21 -30.03 10.10
C THR A 749 -11.66 -28.66 10.62
N GLY A 750 -12.96 -28.44 10.80
CA GLY A 750 -13.54 -27.18 11.29
C GLY A 750 -14.95 -26.95 10.76
N GLY A 751 -15.47 -25.74 10.98
CA GLY A 751 -16.66 -25.28 10.27
C GLY A 751 -16.29 -24.69 8.91
N ASN A 752 -17.16 -24.80 7.91
CA ASN A 752 -17.02 -24.17 6.60
C ASN A 752 -18.35 -23.62 6.09
N TYR A 753 -18.29 -22.69 5.14
CA TYR A 753 -19.46 -22.08 4.49
C TYR A 753 -19.37 -22.31 2.97
N PRO A 754 -19.78 -23.48 2.46
CA PRO A 754 -19.68 -23.79 1.02
C PRO A 754 -20.43 -22.79 0.14
N GLU A 755 -21.62 -22.36 0.55
CA GLU A 755 -22.43 -21.40 -0.20
C GLU A 755 -21.75 -20.02 -0.25
N VAL A 756 -21.06 -19.59 0.82
CA VAL A 756 -20.29 -18.34 0.82
C VAL A 756 -19.09 -18.42 -0.14
N GLU A 757 -18.40 -19.55 -0.16
CA GLU A 757 -17.28 -19.80 -1.10
C GLU A 757 -17.77 -19.72 -2.56
N GLU A 758 -18.93 -20.32 -2.84
CA GLU A 758 -19.59 -20.29 -4.15
C GLU A 758 -20.02 -18.87 -4.55
N GLU A 759 -20.69 -18.13 -3.65
CA GLU A 759 -21.11 -16.74 -3.91
C GLU A 759 -19.92 -15.79 -4.13
N ILE A 760 -18.82 -15.98 -3.39
CA ILE A 760 -17.58 -15.23 -3.63
C ILE A 760 -17.00 -15.57 -5.01
N TYR A 761 -16.96 -16.85 -5.37
CA TYR A 761 -16.50 -17.27 -6.69
C TYR A 761 -17.36 -16.66 -7.80
N ASN A 762 -18.69 -16.71 -7.66
CA ASN A 762 -19.65 -16.15 -8.62
C ASN A 762 -19.46 -14.63 -8.76
N ALA A 763 -19.41 -13.90 -7.64
CA ALA A 763 -19.20 -12.44 -7.65
C ALA A 763 -17.90 -12.02 -8.36
N LEU A 764 -16.83 -12.79 -8.21
CA LEU A 764 -15.56 -12.53 -8.89
C LEU A 764 -15.61 -12.96 -10.37
N HIS A 765 -16.22 -14.11 -10.67
CA HIS A 765 -16.31 -14.67 -12.01
C HIS A 765 -17.21 -13.84 -12.94
N GLU A 766 -18.41 -13.50 -12.47
CA GLU A 766 -19.36 -12.61 -13.16
C GLU A 766 -18.82 -11.18 -13.24
N GLY A 767 -18.04 -10.79 -12.23
CA GLY A 767 -17.31 -9.53 -12.14
C GLY A 767 -17.99 -8.53 -11.21
N THR A 768 -17.15 -7.76 -10.52
CA THR A 768 -17.57 -6.66 -9.65
C THR A 768 -16.53 -5.55 -9.75
N LEU A 769 -16.92 -4.28 -9.62
CA LEU A 769 -15.97 -3.16 -9.70
C LEU A 769 -15.09 -3.14 -8.44
N VAL A 770 -15.72 -3.36 -7.29
CA VAL A 770 -15.08 -3.34 -5.97
C VAL A 770 -15.52 -4.55 -5.18
N PHE A 771 -14.55 -5.33 -4.70
CA PHE A 771 -14.75 -6.45 -3.78
C PHE A 771 -14.28 -6.04 -2.38
N ASN A 772 -15.21 -5.87 -1.44
CA ASN A 772 -14.92 -5.42 -0.08
C ASN A 772 -15.11 -6.57 0.91
N TYR A 773 -14.03 -7.01 1.55
CA TYR A 773 -14.07 -8.00 2.62
C TYR A 773 -13.82 -7.34 3.98
N THR A 774 -14.69 -7.59 4.95
CA THR A 774 -14.52 -7.19 6.36
C THR A 774 -14.62 -8.44 7.25
N GLY A 775 -13.55 -8.75 7.98
CA GLY A 775 -13.51 -9.96 8.81
C GLY A 775 -12.11 -10.39 9.23
N HIS A 776 -11.99 -11.62 9.75
CA HIS A 776 -10.71 -12.22 10.10
C HIS A 776 -9.90 -12.64 8.87
N GLY A 777 -8.60 -12.83 9.06
CA GLY A 777 -7.71 -13.22 7.98
C GLY A 777 -6.30 -13.38 8.47
N GLY A 778 -5.47 -13.94 7.61
CA GLY A 778 -4.04 -14.05 7.78
C GLY A 778 -3.35 -14.13 6.42
N THR A 779 -2.06 -14.43 6.42
CA THR A 779 -1.24 -14.40 5.20
C THR A 779 -1.71 -15.39 4.13
N GLY A 780 -2.29 -16.53 4.50
CA GLY A 780 -2.70 -17.57 3.54
C GLY A 780 -4.19 -17.69 3.22
N ALA A 781 -5.05 -16.99 3.98
CA ALA A 781 -6.51 -17.10 3.81
C ALA A 781 -7.30 -15.95 4.45
N LEU A 782 -8.54 -15.78 4.00
CA LEU A 782 -9.57 -14.96 4.67
C LEU A 782 -10.52 -15.84 5.47
N SER A 783 -10.95 -15.33 6.63
CA SER A 783 -11.75 -15.97 7.69
C SER A 783 -11.13 -17.21 8.37
N HIS A 784 -11.68 -17.61 9.52
CA HIS A 784 -11.32 -18.89 10.16
C HIS A 784 -11.83 -20.11 9.37
N GLU A 785 -12.87 -19.91 8.58
CA GLU A 785 -13.51 -20.89 7.70
C GLU A 785 -12.80 -21.03 6.34
N HIS A 786 -11.80 -20.18 6.07
CA HIS A 786 -10.95 -20.22 4.86
C HIS A 786 -11.71 -20.00 3.54
N VAL A 787 -12.60 -19.00 3.49
CA VAL A 787 -13.45 -18.77 2.30
C VAL A 787 -12.66 -18.31 1.06
N ILE A 788 -11.49 -17.69 1.26
CA ILE A 788 -10.52 -17.41 0.19
C ILE A 788 -9.18 -17.97 0.62
N THR A 789 -8.59 -18.85 -0.20
CA THR A 789 -7.27 -19.47 0.00
C THR A 789 -6.43 -19.37 -1.27
N TYR A 790 -5.15 -19.74 -1.21
CA TYR A 790 -4.32 -19.88 -2.42
C TYR A 790 -4.95 -20.76 -3.50
N GLU A 791 -5.60 -21.87 -3.11
CA GLU A 791 -6.20 -22.80 -4.06
C GLU A 791 -7.46 -22.22 -4.72
N HIS A 792 -8.25 -21.42 -4.00
CA HIS A 792 -9.37 -20.67 -4.58
C HIS A 792 -8.86 -19.62 -5.58
N ILE A 793 -7.83 -18.85 -5.21
CA ILE A 793 -7.29 -17.77 -6.07
C ILE A 793 -6.77 -18.33 -7.40
N LYS A 794 -6.06 -19.46 -7.38
CA LYS A 794 -5.55 -20.13 -8.59
C LYS A 794 -6.65 -20.57 -9.55
N GLN A 795 -7.88 -20.74 -9.07
CA GLN A 795 -9.03 -21.15 -9.87
C GLN A 795 -9.78 -19.97 -10.50
N TRP A 796 -9.49 -18.74 -10.11
CA TRP A 796 -10.17 -17.56 -10.66
C TRP A 796 -9.81 -17.33 -12.13
N GLN A 797 -10.83 -16.97 -12.93
CA GLN A 797 -10.76 -16.82 -14.39
C GLN A 797 -11.37 -15.49 -14.87
N ASN A 798 -11.47 -14.49 -13.99
CA ASN A 798 -12.07 -13.19 -14.27
C ASN A 798 -11.12 -12.26 -15.07
N TYR A 799 -10.64 -12.77 -16.21
CA TYR A 799 -9.53 -12.21 -16.99
C TYR A 799 -9.73 -10.72 -17.32
N ASN A 800 -10.89 -10.34 -17.87
CA ASN A 800 -11.21 -8.95 -18.29
C ASN A 800 -12.06 -8.16 -17.29
N LYS A 801 -12.37 -8.75 -16.12
CA LYS A 801 -13.23 -8.18 -15.08
C LYS A 801 -12.46 -8.15 -13.76
N LEU A 802 -11.42 -7.32 -13.70
CA LEU A 802 -10.49 -7.27 -12.56
C LEU A 802 -10.98 -6.26 -11.49
N PRO A 803 -11.54 -6.70 -10.35
CA PRO A 803 -11.98 -5.81 -9.28
C PRO A 803 -10.81 -5.11 -8.57
N ILE A 804 -11.14 -3.98 -7.94
CA ILE A 804 -10.35 -3.41 -6.86
C ILE A 804 -10.77 -4.11 -5.57
N PHE A 805 -9.81 -4.74 -4.88
CA PHE A 805 -10.06 -5.36 -3.59
C PHE A 805 -9.87 -4.34 -2.46
N ILE A 806 -10.74 -4.40 -1.47
CA ILE A 806 -10.55 -3.75 -0.18
C ILE A 806 -10.67 -4.84 0.90
N THR A 807 -9.60 -5.10 1.64
CA THR A 807 -9.60 -6.15 2.68
C THR A 807 -9.35 -5.53 4.04
N ALA A 808 -10.42 -5.31 4.79
CA ALA A 808 -10.44 -4.81 6.16
C ALA A 808 -10.19 -5.96 7.16
N THR A 809 -9.01 -6.58 7.08
CA THR A 809 -8.64 -7.81 7.81
C THR A 809 -7.21 -7.75 8.35
N CYS A 810 -6.69 -8.81 8.99
CA CYS A 810 -5.29 -8.90 9.44
C CYS A 810 -4.39 -9.48 8.35
N GLU A 811 -3.24 -8.82 8.11
CA GLU A 811 -2.04 -9.30 7.38
C GLU A 811 -2.25 -10.12 6.08
N PHE A 812 -3.33 -9.89 5.34
CA PHE A 812 -3.62 -10.61 4.09
C PHE A 812 -2.62 -10.31 2.96
N SER A 813 -1.98 -9.13 3.02
CA SER A 813 -1.00 -8.65 2.05
C SER A 813 0.35 -8.36 2.71
N ARG A 814 0.89 -9.34 3.43
CA ARG A 814 2.17 -9.24 4.14
C ARG A 814 3.37 -9.31 3.17
N TYR A 815 3.45 -8.35 2.27
CA TYR A 815 4.44 -8.27 1.17
C TYR A 815 5.91 -8.17 1.62
N ASP A 816 6.18 -8.01 2.92
CA ASP A 816 7.54 -7.95 3.43
C ASP A 816 8.00 -9.27 4.08
N ASP A 817 7.18 -10.32 4.01
CA ASP A 817 7.57 -11.67 4.42
C ASP A 817 8.12 -12.46 3.23
N HIS A 818 9.41 -12.26 2.96
CA HIS A 818 10.12 -12.91 1.86
C HIS A 818 10.15 -14.44 1.92
N GLU A 819 9.89 -15.04 3.08
CA GLU A 819 9.89 -16.50 3.24
C GLU A 819 8.64 -17.13 2.60
N GLU A 820 7.51 -16.44 2.63
CA GLU A 820 6.21 -16.95 2.15
C GLU A 820 5.36 -15.81 1.54
N PRO A 821 5.21 -15.77 0.19
CA PRO A 821 4.31 -14.82 -0.47
C PRO A 821 2.88 -14.98 0.03
N SER A 822 2.21 -13.87 0.35
CA SER A 822 0.86 -13.86 0.89
C SER A 822 -0.23 -14.10 -0.16
N ALA A 823 -1.41 -14.52 0.28
CA ALA A 823 -2.58 -14.69 -0.57
C ALA A 823 -2.99 -13.38 -1.26
N GLY A 824 -2.84 -12.23 -0.61
CA GLY A 824 -3.07 -10.91 -1.21
C GLY A 824 -2.11 -10.60 -2.37
N GLU A 825 -0.85 -11.01 -2.27
CA GLU A 825 0.11 -10.90 -3.39
C GLU A 825 -0.27 -11.83 -4.54
N LEU A 826 -0.76 -13.04 -4.24
CA LEU A 826 -1.27 -13.95 -5.27
C LEU A 826 -2.51 -13.38 -5.98
N VAL A 827 -3.43 -12.71 -5.28
CA VAL A 827 -4.58 -12.02 -5.92
C VAL A 827 -4.09 -11.01 -6.96
N PHE A 828 -3.00 -10.29 -6.67
CA PHE A 828 -2.42 -9.33 -7.59
C PHE A 828 -1.66 -9.99 -8.75
N THR A 829 -0.87 -11.03 -8.46
CA THR A 829 0.04 -11.68 -9.43
C THR A 829 -0.58 -12.85 -10.19
N HIS A 830 -1.84 -13.22 -9.92
CA HIS A 830 -2.52 -14.28 -10.67
C HIS A 830 -2.78 -13.86 -12.13
N GLU A 831 -2.26 -14.64 -13.07
CA GLU A 831 -2.26 -14.33 -14.51
C GLU A 831 -3.67 -14.31 -15.12
N LEU A 832 -4.51 -15.26 -14.69
CA LEU A 832 -5.83 -15.52 -15.31
C LEU A 832 -6.97 -14.72 -14.69
N GLY A 833 -6.72 -13.95 -13.63
CA GLY A 833 -7.78 -13.25 -12.89
C GLY A 833 -7.26 -12.55 -11.65
N GLY A 834 -8.03 -12.59 -10.57
CA GLY A 834 -7.73 -11.88 -9.32
C GLY A 834 -8.07 -10.41 -9.40
N GLY A 835 -7.30 -9.57 -8.72
CA GLY A 835 -7.56 -8.13 -8.61
C GLY A 835 -6.65 -7.30 -9.48
N ILE A 836 -7.10 -6.10 -9.88
CA ILE A 836 -6.22 -5.08 -10.48
C ILE A 836 -5.39 -4.35 -9.42
N ALA A 837 -5.94 -4.23 -8.21
CA ALA A 837 -5.29 -3.61 -7.07
C ALA A 837 -5.94 -4.08 -5.76
N LEU A 838 -5.21 -3.95 -4.66
CA LEU A 838 -5.69 -4.20 -3.32
C LEU A 838 -5.39 -3.00 -2.39
N TYR A 839 -6.42 -2.49 -1.74
CA TYR A 839 -6.29 -1.74 -0.50
C TYR A 839 -6.35 -2.73 0.66
N SER A 840 -5.17 -3.16 1.13
CA SER A 840 -5.06 -4.32 2.04
C SER A 840 -4.11 -4.05 3.19
N THR A 841 -4.07 -4.96 4.16
CA THR A 841 -3.30 -4.82 5.39
C THR A 841 -2.04 -5.69 5.41
N THR A 842 -0.96 -5.15 6.00
CA THR A 842 0.35 -5.81 6.09
C THR A 842 0.60 -6.46 7.46
N ARG A 843 -0.18 -6.09 8.48
CA ARG A 843 -0.03 -6.55 9.87
C ARG A 843 -1.38 -6.71 10.55
N ILE A 844 -1.33 -7.15 11.81
CA ILE A 844 -2.48 -7.22 12.72
C ILE A 844 -3.07 -5.82 12.90
N VAL A 845 -4.39 -5.76 12.86
CA VAL A 845 -5.19 -4.53 12.93
C VAL A 845 -6.45 -4.76 13.78
N TYR A 846 -7.12 -3.68 14.15
CA TYR A 846 -8.35 -3.71 14.95
C TYR A 846 -9.59 -3.46 14.07
N SER A 847 -10.65 -4.23 14.26
CA SER A 847 -11.88 -4.17 13.45
C SER A 847 -12.51 -2.78 13.38
N SER A 848 -12.62 -2.07 14.52
CA SER A 848 -13.15 -0.70 14.55
C SER A 848 -12.26 0.31 13.83
N LEU A 849 -10.93 0.14 13.87
CA LEU A 849 -10.00 1.01 13.14
C LEU A 849 -9.99 0.70 11.64
N ASN A 850 -10.18 -0.56 11.27
CA ASN A 850 -10.40 -0.96 9.88
C ASN A 850 -11.65 -0.32 9.31
N LYS A 851 -12.75 -0.27 10.08
CA LYS A 851 -13.97 0.41 9.65
C LYS A 851 -13.71 1.88 9.29
N ILE A 852 -12.94 2.59 10.11
CA ILE A 852 -12.61 4.01 9.87
C ILE A 852 -11.84 4.18 8.54
N VAL A 853 -10.81 3.35 8.30
CA VAL A 853 -10.06 3.41 7.05
C VAL A 853 -10.94 3.03 5.86
N ASN A 854 -11.76 1.98 5.98
CA ASN A 854 -12.66 1.51 4.92
C ASN A 854 -13.75 2.55 4.59
N ASP A 855 -14.38 3.15 5.60
CA ASP A 855 -15.33 4.27 5.44
C ASP A 855 -14.71 5.42 4.64
N ASN A 856 -13.47 5.79 4.99
CA ASN A 856 -12.70 6.84 4.33
C ASN A 856 -12.24 6.46 2.90
N ILE A 857 -12.12 5.16 2.56
CA ILE A 857 -11.92 4.73 1.16
C ILE A 857 -13.19 5.04 0.36
N TYR A 858 -14.37 4.68 0.87
CA TYR A 858 -15.64 4.94 0.20
C TYR A 858 -16.04 6.43 0.16
N ASP A 859 -15.47 7.27 1.03
CA ASP A 859 -15.57 8.73 0.89
C ASP A 859 -14.79 9.29 -0.31
N ASN A 860 -13.89 8.50 -0.92
CA ASN A 860 -12.99 8.99 -1.97
C ASN A 860 -13.01 8.16 -3.27
N ILE A 861 -13.37 6.87 -3.23
CA ILE A 861 -13.21 5.96 -4.39
C ILE A 861 -14.08 6.32 -5.60
N PHE A 862 -15.22 6.96 -5.39
CA PHE A 862 -16.15 7.40 -6.45
C PHE A 862 -16.13 8.92 -6.68
N GLU A 863 -15.22 9.64 -5.99
CA GLU A 863 -15.06 11.07 -6.19
C GLU A 863 -14.43 11.39 -7.55
N LEU A 864 -14.79 12.55 -8.09
CA LEU A 864 -14.23 13.07 -9.33
C LEU A 864 -13.30 14.25 -9.06
N ASN A 865 -12.24 14.37 -9.84
CA ASN A 865 -11.36 15.53 -9.81
C ASN A 865 -12.00 16.76 -10.48
N GLN A 866 -11.25 17.87 -10.53
CA GLN A 866 -11.73 19.14 -11.10
C GLN A 866 -12.05 19.05 -12.60
N ASP A 867 -11.47 18.08 -13.30
CA ASP A 867 -11.68 17.80 -14.73
C ASP A 867 -12.77 16.73 -14.97
N GLY A 868 -13.49 16.32 -13.91
CA GLY A 868 -14.55 15.31 -13.98
C GLY A 868 -14.04 13.88 -14.19
N GLN A 869 -12.76 13.59 -13.92
CA GLN A 869 -12.21 12.23 -13.99
C GLN A 869 -12.17 11.57 -12.61
N PRO A 870 -12.30 10.24 -12.53
CA PRO A 870 -12.09 9.51 -11.27
C PRO A 870 -10.71 9.83 -10.66
N LEU A 871 -10.64 9.83 -9.34
CA LEU A 871 -9.35 9.92 -8.66
C LEU A 871 -8.50 8.67 -8.99
N THR A 872 -7.19 8.84 -9.11
CA THR A 872 -6.27 7.71 -9.24
C THR A 872 -6.21 6.92 -7.93
N LEU A 873 -5.90 5.62 -7.97
CA LEU A 873 -5.83 4.77 -6.78
C LEU A 873 -4.88 5.33 -5.71
N GLY A 874 -3.73 5.87 -6.12
CA GLY A 874 -2.81 6.53 -5.19
C GLY A 874 -3.39 7.77 -4.52
N GLU A 875 -4.19 8.57 -5.24
CA GLU A 875 -4.85 9.76 -4.70
C GLU A 875 -5.96 9.38 -3.71
N ILE A 876 -6.70 8.31 -4.00
CA ILE A 876 -7.71 7.75 -3.09
C ILE A 876 -7.04 7.34 -1.78
N MET A 877 -5.98 6.51 -1.83
CA MET A 877 -5.25 6.09 -0.62
C MET A 877 -4.69 7.29 0.15
N LYS A 878 -4.07 8.25 -0.53
CA LYS A 878 -3.52 9.46 0.09
C LYS A 878 -4.59 10.24 0.87
N ARG A 879 -5.75 10.49 0.26
CA ARG A 879 -6.87 11.19 0.93
C ARG A 879 -7.41 10.39 2.11
N THR A 880 -7.61 9.08 1.93
CA THR A 880 -8.04 8.16 2.99
C THR A 880 -7.11 8.22 4.20
N LYS A 881 -5.80 8.09 4.01
CA LYS A 881 -4.80 8.15 5.08
C LYS A 881 -4.79 9.48 5.81
N ASN A 882 -4.84 10.57 5.05
CA ASN A 882 -4.80 11.93 5.60
C ASN A 882 -6.07 12.27 6.40
N ALA A 883 -7.19 11.60 6.13
CA ALA A 883 -8.44 11.69 6.87
C ALA A 883 -8.53 10.73 8.09
N SER A 884 -7.69 9.70 8.17
CA SER A 884 -7.80 8.61 9.17
C SER A 884 -7.11 8.90 10.52
N GLY A 885 -6.73 10.15 10.82
CA GLY A 885 -6.09 10.53 12.08
C GLY A 885 -4.68 9.96 12.28
N SER A 886 -4.21 9.93 13.53
CA SER A 886 -2.90 9.37 13.90
C SER A 886 -3.06 7.98 14.50
N SER A 887 -2.69 6.93 13.77
CA SER A 887 -2.81 5.53 14.21
C SER A 887 -1.78 4.64 13.53
N VAL A 888 -1.25 3.63 14.23
CA VAL A 888 -0.46 2.56 13.59
C VAL A 888 -1.32 1.75 12.61
N ASN A 889 -2.61 1.55 12.93
CA ASN A 889 -3.53 0.77 12.10
C ASN A 889 -3.66 1.34 10.69
N LYS A 890 -3.62 2.67 10.53
CA LYS A 890 -3.67 3.29 9.20
C LYS A 890 -2.42 2.95 8.39
N LEU A 891 -1.24 2.92 9.01
CA LEU A 891 0.03 2.63 8.34
C LEU A 891 0.12 1.18 7.84
N ASN A 892 -0.63 0.28 8.49
CA ASN A 892 -0.72 -1.12 8.07
C ASN A 892 -1.56 -1.32 6.82
N PHE A 893 -2.36 -0.34 6.37
CA PHE A 893 -3.04 -0.41 5.08
C PHE A 893 -2.10 0.06 3.96
N THR A 894 -1.96 -0.69 2.88
CA THR A 894 -1.15 -0.33 1.71
C THR A 894 -1.96 -0.47 0.42
N LEU A 895 -1.48 0.16 -0.66
CA LEU A 895 -1.94 -0.08 -2.02
C LEU A 895 -0.98 -1.05 -2.71
N LEU A 896 -1.41 -2.30 -2.90
CA LEU A 896 -0.76 -3.21 -3.84
C LEU A 896 -1.40 -2.99 -5.21
N GLY A 897 -0.63 -2.52 -6.18
CA GLY A 897 -1.12 -2.14 -7.50
C GLY A 897 -0.60 -0.78 -7.96
N ASP A 898 -1.06 -0.39 -9.15
CA ASP A 898 -0.55 0.78 -9.84
C ASP A 898 -1.27 2.04 -9.32
N PRO A 899 -0.55 2.96 -8.64
CA PRO A 899 -1.17 4.15 -8.06
C PRO A 899 -1.75 5.11 -9.11
N ALA A 900 -1.33 5.01 -10.39
CA ALA A 900 -1.79 5.87 -11.47
C ALA A 900 -3.09 5.37 -12.14
N ILE A 901 -3.58 4.17 -11.82
CA ILE A 901 -4.86 3.68 -12.35
C ILE A 901 -6.02 4.53 -11.83
N GLN A 902 -6.99 4.82 -12.69
CA GLN A 902 -8.29 5.36 -12.33
C GLN A 902 -9.33 4.23 -12.35
N PRO A 903 -10.21 4.09 -11.34
CA PRO A 903 -11.31 3.13 -11.40
C PRO A 903 -12.20 3.37 -12.63
N ILE A 904 -12.58 2.31 -13.35
CA ILE A 904 -13.27 2.39 -14.66
C ILE A 904 -14.80 2.38 -14.58
N PHE A 905 -15.40 3.17 -13.69
CA PHE A 905 -16.86 3.30 -13.66
C PHE A 905 -17.38 4.32 -14.70
N PRO A 906 -18.62 4.16 -15.22
CA PRO A 906 -19.20 5.06 -16.21
C PRO A 906 -19.24 6.55 -15.80
N ARG A 907 -19.08 7.44 -16.78
CA ARG A 907 -19.04 8.91 -16.55
C ARG A 907 -20.32 9.62 -17.00
N TYR A 908 -20.99 9.07 -18.00
CA TYR A 908 -22.28 9.59 -18.43
C TYR A 908 -23.40 9.07 -17.52
N LYS A 909 -24.51 9.79 -17.48
CA LYS A 909 -25.67 9.46 -16.66
C LYS A 909 -26.81 8.94 -17.51
N VAL A 910 -27.48 7.90 -17.04
CA VAL A 910 -28.76 7.43 -17.56
C VAL A 910 -29.85 8.03 -16.69
N ASN A 911 -30.78 8.77 -17.28
CA ASN A 911 -31.92 9.34 -16.57
C ASN A 911 -33.23 8.75 -17.11
N THR A 912 -34.10 8.30 -16.20
CA THR A 912 -35.49 7.98 -16.55
C THR A 912 -36.24 9.27 -16.90
N LEU A 913 -36.97 9.28 -18.01
CA LEU A 913 -37.79 10.41 -18.45
C LEU A 913 -39.28 10.19 -18.15
N THR A 914 -39.80 9.03 -18.54
CA THR A 914 -41.20 8.68 -18.33
C THR A 914 -41.39 7.24 -17.89
N LEU A 915 -42.42 7.02 -17.09
CA LEU A 915 -43.00 5.71 -16.81
C LEU A 915 -44.45 5.73 -17.29
N ASN A 916 -44.87 4.81 -18.15
CA ASN A 916 -46.24 4.71 -18.68
C ASN A 916 -46.79 5.99 -19.32
N ASN A 917 -45.92 6.79 -19.95
CA ASN A 917 -46.16 8.12 -20.52
C ASN A 917 -46.23 9.28 -19.50
N ASP A 918 -46.18 9.01 -18.20
CA ASP A 918 -46.11 10.05 -17.17
C ASP A 918 -44.66 10.46 -16.93
N ASN A 919 -44.43 11.77 -16.82
CA ASN A 919 -43.10 12.28 -16.55
C ASN A 919 -42.69 11.99 -15.10
N VAL A 920 -41.50 11.44 -14.88
CA VAL A 920 -41.04 11.03 -13.55
C VAL A 920 -40.83 12.18 -12.55
N THR A 921 -40.86 13.43 -13.03
CA THR A 921 -40.86 14.63 -12.16
C THR A 921 -42.24 14.98 -11.59
N SER A 922 -43.29 14.27 -12.02
CA SER A 922 -44.66 14.36 -11.49
C SER A 922 -44.99 13.13 -10.64
N GLU A 923 -46.16 13.10 -10.01
CA GLU A 923 -46.68 11.90 -9.36
C GLU A 923 -46.91 10.83 -10.44
N ILE A 924 -46.28 9.66 -10.30
CA ILE A 924 -46.39 8.52 -11.21
C ILE A 924 -47.19 7.39 -10.55
N ASP A 925 -47.92 6.64 -11.37
CA ASP A 925 -48.65 5.46 -10.89
C ASP A 925 -47.70 4.36 -10.42
N ALA A 926 -48.19 3.52 -9.49
CA ALA A 926 -47.44 2.36 -9.01
C ALA A 926 -47.36 1.27 -10.09
N LEU A 927 -46.23 0.54 -10.13
CA LEU A 927 -46.12 -0.70 -10.89
C LEU A 927 -46.96 -1.79 -10.22
N LEU A 928 -47.92 -2.34 -10.96
CA LEU A 928 -48.89 -3.33 -10.47
C LEU A 928 -48.55 -4.71 -11.05
N ALA A 929 -48.78 -5.78 -10.29
CA ALA A 929 -48.60 -7.13 -10.86
C ALA A 929 -49.47 -7.33 -12.12
N LEU A 930 -48.88 -7.93 -13.15
CA LEU A 930 -49.44 -8.18 -14.49
C LEU A 930 -49.72 -6.93 -15.34
N SER A 931 -49.27 -5.73 -14.93
CA SER A 931 -49.27 -4.59 -15.85
C SER A 931 -48.18 -4.73 -16.91
N THR A 932 -48.46 -4.19 -18.10
CA THR A 932 -47.46 -3.94 -19.13
C THR A 932 -47.06 -2.49 -19.01
N ASP A 933 -45.79 -2.23 -18.77
CA ASP A 933 -45.26 -0.92 -18.45
C ASP A 933 -44.15 -0.52 -19.43
N THR A 934 -44.06 0.78 -19.71
CA THR A 934 -43.06 1.36 -20.64
C THR A 934 -42.18 2.35 -19.91
N ILE A 935 -40.87 2.17 -20.01
CA ILE A 935 -39.85 3.11 -19.53
C ILE A 935 -39.22 3.81 -20.72
N THR A 936 -39.09 5.13 -20.65
CA THR A 936 -38.21 5.90 -21.55
C THR A 936 -37.14 6.61 -20.75
N GLY A 937 -35.95 6.77 -21.35
CA GLY A 937 -34.85 7.49 -20.73
C GLY A 937 -33.89 8.12 -21.72
N GLU A 938 -32.92 8.85 -21.18
CA GLU A 938 -31.88 9.52 -21.95
C GLU A 938 -30.49 9.46 -21.30
N ILE A 939 -29.47 9.60 -22.13
CA ILE A 939 -28.06 9.66 -21.73
C ILE A 939 -27.61 11.12 -21.69
N THR A 940 -27.08 11.57 -20.55
CA THR A 940 -26.56 12.94 -20.37
C THR A 940 -25.13 12.97 -19.84
N ASP A 941 -24.42 14.06 -20.07
CA ASP A 941 -23.15 14.34 -19.38
C ASP A 941 -23.35 14.82 -17.94
N GLY A 942 -22.23 15.10 -17.25
CA GLY A 942 -22.24 15.64 -15.88
C GLY A 942 -22.86 17.03 -15.74
N LEU A 943 -23.10 17.75 -16.85
CA LEU A 943 -23.78 19.05 -16.90
C LEU A 943 -25.28 18.92 -17.23
N GLY A 944 -25.77 17.70 -17.45
CA GLY A 944 -27.16 17.41 -17.82
C GLY A 944 -27.46 17.66 -19.30
N GLN A 945 -26.47 17.72 -20.18
CA GLN A 945 -26.68 17.83 -21.63
C GLN A 945 -26.81 16.44 -22.27
N ILE A 946 -27.86 16.26 -23.06
CA ILE A 946 -28.09 15.02 -23.81
C ILE A 946 -26.93 14.71 -24.76
N GLN A 947 -26.47 13.46 -24.73
CA GLN A 947 -25.42 12.96 -25.62
C GLN A 947 -26.06 12.37 -26.89
N SER A 948 -26.40 13.25 -27.84
CA SER A 948 -27.08 12.85 -29.08
C SER A 948 -26.23 11.97 -30.00
N ASP A 949 -24.94 11.84 -29.74
CA ASP A 949 -24.00 10.96 -30.46
C ASP A 949 -23.84 9.58 -29.79
N PHE A 950 -24.47 9.35 -28.64
CA PHE A 950 -24.47 8.06 -27.95
C PHE A 950 -25.44 7.10 -28.65
N ASN A 951 -24.90 6.10 -29.36
CA ASN A 951 -25.66 5.01 -29.97
C ASN A 951 -25.05 3.67 -29.55
N GLY A 952 -25.87 2.74 -29.07
CA GLY A 952 -25.42 1.46 -28.52
C GLY A 952 -26.53 0.75 -27.75
N GLU A 953 -26.21 0.18 -26.59
CA GLU A 953 -27.15 -0.62 -25.79
C GLU A 953 -27.25 -0.10 -24.34
N VAL A 954 -28.39 -0.34 -23.69
CA VAL A 954 -28.58 -0.14 -22.25
C VAL A 954 -29.19 -1.39 -21.62
N TYR A 955 -28.54 -1.87 -20.57
CA TYR A 955 -29.03 -2.87 -19.62
C TYR A 955 -29.87 -2.20 -18.55
N ILE A 956 -30.98 -2.85 -18.19
CA ILE A 956 -32.00 -2.32 -17.30
C ILE A 956 -32.38 -3.42 -16.30
N ASN A 957 -32.11 -3.17 -15.04
CA ASN A 957 -32.53 -4.02 -13.91
C ASN A 957 -33.59 -3.28 -13.11
N ILE A 958 -34.78 -3.87 -12.98
CA ILE A 958 -35.86 -3.35 -12.13
C ILE A 958 -35.93 -4.23 -10.89
N PHE A 959 -35.56 -3.67 -9.74
CA PHE A 959 -35.64 -4.33 -8.45
C PHE A 959 -37.02 -4.11 -7.82
N ASP A 960 -37.55 -5.14 -7.15
CA ASP A 960 -38.66 -4.96 -6.20
C ASP A 960 -38.18 -4.07 -5.03
N LYS A 961 -39.08 -3.77 -4.11
CA LYS A 961 -38.74 -3.15 -2.81
C LYS A 961 -37.68 -3.97 -2.06
N LYS A 962 -36.98 -3.31 -1.15
CA LYS A 962 -36.05 -3.98 -0.23
C LYS A 962 -36.77 -5.03 0.62
N SER A 963 -36.07 -6.09 0.95
CA SER A 963 -36.53 -7.11 1.90
C SER A 963 -35.62 -7.14 3.12
N PHE A 964 -36.15 -7.61 4.25
CA PHE A 964 -35.34 -7.83 5.44
C PHE A 964 -34.81 -9.26 5.43
N VAL A 965 -33.50 -9.43 5.39
CA VAL A 965 -32.85 -10.73 5.61
C VAL A 965 -32.48 -10.85 7.08
N THR A 966 -32.83 -11.98 7.68
CA THR A 966 -32.51 -12.33 9.07
C THR A 966 -31.54 -13.50 9.05
N THR A 967 -30.36 -13.31 9.64
CA THR A 967 -29.32 -14.34 9.67
C THR A 967 -29.72 -15.54 10.54
N LEU A 968 -29.02 -16.66 10.36
CA LEU A 968 -29.38 -17.97 10.90
C LEU A 968 -28.91 -18.21 12.35
N ASP A 969 -28.12 -17.31 12.93
CA ASP A 969 -27.54 -17.45 14.27
C ASP A 969 -26.72 -18.74 14.43
N ASN A 970 -25.88 -19.05 13.43
CA ASN A 970 -25.07 -20.27 13.37
C ASN A 970 -24.14 -20.41 14.59
N LEU A 971 -23.75 -19.31 15.22
CA LEU A 971 -22.85 -19.28 16.40
C LEU A 971 -23.58 -19.15 17.74
N GLY A 972 -24.91 -18.99 17.77
CA GLY A 972 -25.69 -18.79 19.00
C GLY A 972 -25.42 -17.48 19.73
N ILE A 973 -24.99 -16.45 18.99
CA ILE A 973 -24.62 -15.10 19.47
C ILE A 973 -25.72 -14.07 19.22
N GLY A 974 -26.79 -14.45 18.52
CA GLY A 974 -27.94 -13.64 18.15
C GLY A 974 -28.01 -13.35 16.64
N THR A 975 -29.24 -13.24 16.13
CA THR A 975 -29.50 -12.92 14.73
C THR A 975 -29.16 -11.47 14.40
N PHE A 976 -28.58 -11.23 13.23
CA PHE A 976 -28.43 -9.93 12.60
C PHE A 976 -29.51 -9.76 11.53
N GLN A 977 -30.03 -8.54 11.35
CA GLN A 977 -31.02 -8.24 10.33
C GLN A 977 -30.54 -7.06 9.50
N TYR A 978 -30.65 -7.16 8.18
CA TYR A 978 -30.27 -6.13 7.24
C TYR A 978 -31.24 -6.07 6.06
N GLU A 979 -31.24 -4.96 5.33
CA GLU A 979 -32.06 -4.76 4.14
C GLU A 979 -31.24 -4.91 2.86
N GLU A 980 -31.83 -5.50 1.82
CA GLU A 980 -31.22 -5.55 0.49
C GLU A 980 -32.27 -5.65 -0.63
N TYR A 981 -31.82 -5.39 -1.86
CA TYR A 981 -32.58 -5.65 -3.08
C TYR A 981 -32.30 -7.07 -3.55
N ASP A 982 -32.99 -8.04 -2.95
CA ASP A 982 -32.83 -9.48 -3.20
C ASP A 982 -33.64 -9.98 -4.42
N ASN A 983 -34.51 -9.15 -4.99
CA ASN A 983 -35.47 -9.57 -6.01
C ASN A 983 -35.48 -8.63 -7.21
N ILE A 984 -35.21 -9.17 -8.40
CA ILE A 984 -35.29 -8.47 -9.69
C ILE A 984 -36.63 -8.79 -10.36
N ILE A 985 -37.46 -7.78 -10.60
CA ILE A 985 -38.75 -7.88 -11.32
C ILE A 985 -38.54 -8.08 -12.82
N PHE A 986 -37.53 -7.42 -13.38
CA PHE A 986 -37.25 -7.44 -14.81
C PHE A 986 -35.76 -7.19 -15.06
N LYS A 987 -35.15 -8.02 -15.92
CA LYS A 987 -33.79 -7.87 -16.44
C LYS A 987 -33.87 -7.79 -17.97
N GLY A 988 -33.52 -6.64 -18.52
CA GLY A 988 -33.75 -6.31 -19.93
C GLY A 988 -32.61 -5.56 -20.58
N ARG A 989 -32.57 -5.57 -21.92
CA ARG A 989 -31.73 -4.64 -22.69
C ARG A 989 -32.42 -4.07 -23.93
N THR A 990 -32.11 -2.83 -24.26
CA THR A 990 -32.67 -2.10 -25.40
C THR A 990 -31.62 -1.23 -26.08
N GLU A 991 -31.89 -0.84 -27.31
CA GLU A 991 -31.05 0.03 -28.12
C GLU A 991 -31.15 1.49 -27.64
N VAL A 992 -30.01 2.16 -27.53
CA VAL A 992 -29.91 3.60 -27.33
C VAL A 992 -29.68 4.25 -28.70
N VAL A 993 -30.58 5.15 -29.10
CA VAL A 993 -30.50 5.87 -30.37
C VAL A 993 -30.50 7.37 -30.12
N ASN A 994 -29.43 8.04 -30.54
CA ASN A 994 -29.18 9.47 -30.28
C ASN A 994 -29.35 9.86 -28.80
N GLY A 995 -28.82 9.02 -27.91
CA GLY A 995 -28.86 9.22 -26.47
C GLY A 995 -30.24 9.00 -25.85
N LYS A 996 -31.16 8.28 -26.50
CA LYS A 996 -32.50 7.96 -25.96
C LYS A 996 -32.82 6.48 -26.11
N PHE A 997 -33.60 5.94 -25.19
CA PHE A 997 -34.05 4.55 -25.23
C PHE A 997 -35.50 4.42 -24.73
N GLU A 998 -36.11 3.30 -25.11
CA GLU A 998 -37.46 2.89 -24.72
C GLU A 998 -37.47 1.36 -24.53
N ILE A 999 -38.13 0.88 -23.48
CA ILE A 999 -38.34 -0.55 -23.25
C ILE A 999 -39.72 -0.80 -22.66
N ASP A 1000 -40.35 -1.88 -23.12
CA ASP A 1000 -41.55 -2.44 -22.53
C ASP A 1000 -41.21 -3.65 -21.68
N PHE A 1001 -41.93 -3.84 -20.58
CA PHE A 1001 -41.81 -5.00 -19.72
C PHE A 1001 -43.15 -5.35 -19.06
N ILE A 1002 -43.23 -6.54 -18.46
CA ILE A 1002 -44.38 -6.97 -17.68
C ILE A 1002 -43.95 -7.21 -16.25
N VAL A 1003 -44.70 -6.66 -15.29
CA VAL A 1003 -44.46 -6.89 -13.87
C VAL A 1003 -44.98 -8.29 -13.51
N PRO A 1004 -44.13 -9.21 -13.03
CA PRO A 1004 -44.56 -10.58 -12.78
C PRO A 1004 -45.59 -10.70 -11.66
N LYS A 1005 -46.43 -11.73 -11.74
CA LYS A 1005 -47.50 -12.00 -10.78
C LYS A 1005 -46.99 -12.19 -9.35
N ASP A 1006 -45.75 -12.65 -9.23
CA ASP A 1006 -45.10 -13.05 -7.98
C ASP A 1006 -44.61 -11.88 -7.12
N ILE A 1007 -44.65 -10.64 -7.59
CA ILE A 1007 -44.24 -9.49 -6.77
C ILE A 1007 -45.00 -9.45 -5.43
N ARG A 1008 -44.35 -8.89 -4.41
CA ARG A 1008 -45.01 -8.65 -3.13
C ARG A 1008 -46.07 -7.55 -3.27
N TYR A 1009 -47.31 -7.80 -2.86
CA TYR A 1009 -48.41 -6.84 -3.10
C TYR A 1009 -48.47 -5.63 -2.16
N ASN A 1010 -47.64 -5.55 -1.12
CA ASN A 1010 -47.54 -4.32 -0.33
C ASN A 1010 -46.85 -3.23 -1.17
N PHE A 1011 -47.42 -2.02 -1.11
CA PHE A 1011 -46.84 -0.85 -1.77
C PHE A 1011 -45.62 -0.37 -0.98
N ASP A 1012 -44.48 -0.29 -1.65
CA ASP A 1012 -43.25 0.31 -1.16
C ASP A 1012 -42.35 0.70 -2.35
N ASN A 1013 -41.22 1.34 -2.09
CA ASN A 1013 -40.33 1.83 -3.13
C ASN A 1013 -39.41 0.75 -3.71
N GLY A 1014 -39.39 0.61 -5.02
CA GLY A 1014 -38.42 -0.21 -5.77
C GLY A 1014 -37.25 0.62 -6.29
N LYS A 1015 -36.41 0.01 -7.14
CA LYS A 1015 -35.27 0.68 -7.80
C LYS A 1015 -35.14 0.23 -9.25
N ILE A 1016 -34.87 1.14 -10.18
CA ILE A 1016 -34.38 0.81 -11.52
C ILE A 1016 -32.90 1.16 -11.58
N SER A 1017 -32.06 0.23 -12.05
CA SER A 1017 -30.64 0.41 -12.30
C SER A 1017 -30.35 0.28 -13.80
N TYR A 1018 -29.40 1.10 -14.27
CA TYR A 1018 -29.04 1.20 -15.67
C TYR A 1018 -27.53 1.13 -15.87
N TYR A 1019 -27.10 0.38 -16.88
CA TYR A 1019 -25.75 0.42 -17.43
C TYR A 1019 -25.83 0.47 -18.95
N ALA A 1020 -25.21 1.46 -19.58
CA ALA A 1020 -25.25 1.65 -21.02
C ALA A 1020 -23.85 1.82 -21.59
N PHE A 1021 -23.66 1.34 -22.82
CA PHE A 1021 -22.41 1.52 -23.57
C PHE A 1021 -22.72 1.84 -25.03
N SER A 1022 -21.86 2.63 -25.66
CA SER A 1022 -21.96 2.99 -27.07
C SER A 1022 -21.01 2.18 -27.95
N ASP A 1023 -21.27 2.20 -29.26
CA ASP A 1023 -20.41 1.59 -30.28
C ASP A 1023 -18.97 2.17 -30.29
N ASP A 1024 -18.78 3.37 -29.76
CA ASP A 1024 -17.49 4.05 -29.58
C ASP A 1024 -16.93 3.97 -28.14
N ASN A 1025 -17.40 2.99 -27.36
CA ASN A 1025 -16.95 2.66 -26.00
C ASN A 1025 -17.16 3.79 -24.95
N LYS A 1026 -18.16 4.65 -25.13
CA LYS A 1026 -18.63 5.55 -24.05
C LYS A 1026 -19.56 4.77 -23.14
N GLU A 1027 -19.46 5.00 -21.85
CA GLU A 1027 -20.26 4.28 -20.85
C GLU A 1027 -21.10 5.26 -20.03
N ALA A 1028 -22.34 4.87 -19.73
CA ALA A 1028 -23.25 5.58 -18.85
C ALA A 1028 -23.84 4.63 -17.81
N PHE A 1029 -24.23 5.16 -16.65
CA PHE A 1029 -25.01 4.43 -15.65
C PHE A 1029 -26.01 5.35 -14.96
N GLY A 1030 -26.95 4.78 -14.24
CA GLY A 1030 -27.91 5.58 -13.48
C GLY A 1030 -28.82 4.73 -12.63
N ALA A 1031 -29.58 5.38 -11.76
CA ALA A 1031 -30.64 4.74 -11.02
C ALA A 1031 -31.86 5.65 -10.90
N PHE A 1032 -33.02 5.02 -10.69
CA PHE A 1032 -34.29 5.68 -10.40
C PHE A 1032 -35.00 4.92 -9.27
N ASP A 1033 -35.10 5.56 -8.11
CA ASP A 1033 -35.62 5.00 -6.85
C ASP A 1033 -36.97 5.59 -6.43
N ASN A 1034 -37.48 6.57 -7.17
CA ASN A 1034 -38.78 7.18 -6.95
C ASN A 1034 -39.90 6.41 -7.68
N ILE A 1035 -39.96 5.09 -7.47
CA ILE A 1035 -40.95 4.19 -8.07
C ILE A 1035 -41.64 3.36 -7.00
N THR A 1036 -42.97 3.37 -6.99
CA THR A 1036 -43.76 2.54 -6.05
C THR A 1036 -44.17 1.25 -6.73
N ILE A 1037 -44.02 0.12 -6.04
CA ILE A 1037 -44.35 -1.22 -6.55
C ILE A 1037 -45.26 -1.94 -5.57
N GLY A 1038 -46.39 -2.45 -6.05
CA GLY A 1038 -47.34 -3.21 -5.22
C GLY A 1038 -48.69 -3.41 -5.90
N GLY A 1039 -49.60 -4.13 -5.25
CA GLY A 1039 -50.91 -4.43 -5.82
C GLY A 1039 -50.87 -5.26 -7.12
N MET A 1040 -52.02 -5.33 -7.79
CA MET A 1040 -52.26 -6.12 -9.00
C MET A 1040 -53.34 -5.41 -9.81
N ILE A 1041 -53.29 -5.50 -11.15
CA ILE A 1041 -54.35 -4.95 -11.99
C ILE A 1041 -55.69 -5.67 -11.75
N GLU A 1042 -56.82 -4.94 -11.73
CA GLU A 1042 -58.14 -5.51 -11.42
C GLU A 1042 -58.65 -6.48 -12.50
N ASP A 1043 -58.34 -6.22 -13.78
CA ASP A 1043 -58.81 -6.96 -14.95
C ASP A 1043 -57.64 -7.54 -15.78
N ALA A 1044 -56.82 -8.41 -15.17
CA ALA A 1044 -55.70 -9.02 -15.88
C ALA A 1044 -56.14 -9.92 -17.06
N PRO A 1045 -55.44 -9.88 -18.21
CA PRO A 1045 -55.61 -10.85 -19.29
C PRO A 1045 -55.48 -12.30 -18.79
N ILE A 1046 -56.16 -13.26 -19.43
CA ILE A 1046 -56.02 -14.68 -19.08
C ILE A 1046 -54.90 -15.29 -19.93
N ASP A 1047 -53.93 -15.93 -19.27
CA ASP A 1047 -52.89 -16.75 -19.88
C ASP A 1047 -52.83 -18.12 -19.20
N GLU A 1048 -52.75 -19.17 -20.02
CA GLU A 1048 -52.67 -20.57 -19.59
C GLU A 1048 -51.51 -21.33 -20.28
N LYS A 1049 -50.66 -20.67 -21.09
CA LYS A 1049 -49.58 -21.31 -21.85
C LYS A 1049 -48.24 -20.92 -21.26
N GLY A 1050 -47.45 -21.88 -20.79
CA GLY A 1050 -46.07 -21.64 -20.37
C GLY A 1050 -45.08 -21.43 -21.52
N PRO A 1051 -43.82 -21.09 -21.20
CA PRO A 1051 -42.82 -20.67 -22.18
C PRO A 1051 -42.41 -21.79 -23.13
N ASP A 1052 -42.05 -21.45 -24.37
CA ASP A 1052 -41.41 -22.38 -25.30
C ASP A 1052 -39.90 -22.46 -24.98
N ILE A 1053 -39.36 -23.67 -24.76
CA ILE A 1053 -37.97 -23.91 -24.32
C ILE A 1053 -37.19 -24.77 -25.33
N SER A 1054 -36.07 -24.26 -25.84
CA SER A 1054 -35.14 -25.00 -26.72
C SER A 1054 -33.78 -25.15 -26.05
N LEU A 1055 -33.26 -26.38 -25.97
CA LEU A 1055 -32.02 -26.71 -25.25
C LEU A 1055 -30.91 -27.17 -26.22
N TYR A 1056 -29.68 -26.75 -25.92
CA TYR A 1056 -28.48 -27.08 -26.67
C TYR A 1056 -27.28 -27.26 -25.74
N ILE A 1057 -26.25 -27.96 -26.21
CA ILE A 1057 -24.99 -28.17 -25.49
C ILE A 1057 -23.83 -27.65 -26.35
N ASN A 1058 -23.04 -26.72 -25.83
CA ASN A 1058 -21.92 -26.00 -26.45
C ASN A 1058 -22.27 -25.11 -27.67
N ASP A 1059 -23.16 -25.55 -28.54
CA ASP A 1059 -23.55 -24.84 -29.76
C ASP A 1059 -25.01 -25.15 -30.15
N ARG A 1060 -25.68 -24.22 -30.84
CA ARG A 1060 -27.09 -24.36 -31.27
C ARG A 1060 -27.32 -25.38 -32.39
N ASP A 1061 -26.25 -25.94 -32.95
CA ASP A 1061 -26.32 -27.06 -33.91
C ASP A 1061 -26.26 -28.43 -33.19
N PHE A 1062 -26.09 -28.44 -31.86
CA PHE A 1062 -26.03 -29.64 -31.06
C PHE A 1062 -27.32 -30.45 -31.18
N THR A 1063 -27.16 -31.76 -31.40
CA THR A 1063 -28.28 -32.69 -31.50
C THR A 1063 -28.28 -33.63 -30.31
N SER A 1064 -29.45 -33.79 -29.67
CA SER A 1064 -29.64 -34.68 -28.52
C SER A 1064 -29.06 -36.08 -28.77
N GLY A 1065 -28.28 -36.59 -27.81
CA GLY A 1065 -27.49 -37.82 -27.87
C GLY A 1065 -26.06 -37.65 -28.40
N SER A 1066 -25.68 -36.45 -28.86
CA SER A 1066 -24.32 -36.15 -29.34
C SER A 1066 -23.28 -36.18 -28.23
N LYS A 1067 -22.00 -36.26 -28.62
CA LYS A 1067 -20.87 -36.26 -27.69
C LYS A 1067 -20.42 -34.85 -27.34
N THR A 1068 -19.95 -34.69 -26.11
CA THR A 1068 -19.29 -33.47 -25.60
C THR A 1068 -18.09 -33.83 -24.72
N GLY A 1069 -17.24 -32.83 -24.44
CA GLY A 1069 -16.21 -32.90 -23.42
C GLY A 1069 -16.76 -32.97 -21.99
N PRO A 1070 -15.88 -33.09 -20.98
CA PRO A 1070 -16.26 -33.23 -19.58
C PRO A 1070 -16.87 -31.96 -18.95
N THR A 1071 -16.73 -30.79 -19.56
CA THR A 1071 -17.25 -29.51 -19.05
C THR A 1071 -18.14 -28.82 -20.10
N PRO A 1072 -19.33 -29.36 -20.41
CA PRO A 1072 -20.23 -28.77 -21.41
C PRO A 1072 -20.85 -27.43 -20.99
N ILE A 1073 -21.17 -26.57 -21.94
CA ILE A 1073 -22.00 -25.37 -21.73
C ILE A 1073 -23.46 -25.69 -22.09
N LEU A 1074 -24.40 -25.40 -21.19
CA LEU A 1074 -25.83 -25.37 -21.48
C LEU A 1074 -26.20 -24.05 -22.17
N ILE A 1075 -26.96 -24.13 -23.26
CA ILE A 1075 -27.64 -22.99 -23.88
C ILE A 1075 -29.14 -23.31 -23.89
N ALA A 1076 -29.95 -22.48 -23.25
CA ALA A 1076 -31.41 -22.62 -23.22
C ALA A 1076 -32.07 -21.35 -23.76
N ASP A 1077 -32.78 -21.45 -24.88
CA ASP A 1077 -33.53 -20.34 -25.50
C ASP A 1077 -35.00 -20.42 -25.08
N PHE A 1078 -35.56 -19.27 -24.67
CA PHE A 1078 -36.92 -19.13 -24.16
C PHE A 1078 -37.74 -18.15 -25.01
N SER A 1079 -39.04 -18.42 -25.17
CA SER A 1079 -39.98 -17.48 -25.79
C SER A 1079 -41.36 -17.59 -25.15
N ASP A 1080 -41.95 -16.46 -24.77
CA ASP A 1080 -43.30 -16.36 -24.22
C ASP A 1080 -43.97 -15.02 -24.59
N GLU A 1081 -45.30 -14.98 -24.76
CA GLU A 1081 -46.00 -13.73 -25.09
C GLU A 1081 -45.96 -12.71 -23.95
N ASN A 1082 -45.95 -13.18 -22.71
CA ASN A 1082 -45.97 -12.38 -21.49
C ASN A 1082 -44.58 -12.28 -20.82
N GLY A 1083 -43.53 -12.73 -21.50
CA GLY A 1083 -42.17 -12.71 -20.97
C GLY A 1083 -41.88 -13.85 -20.00
N ILE A 1084 -40.59 -14.02 -19.70
CA ILE A 1084 -40.09 -15.07 -18.83
C ILE A 1084 -39.99 -14.54 -17.40
N ASN A 1085 -40.47 -15.32 -16.43
CA ASN A 1085 -40.31 -14.99 -15.02
C ASN A 1085 -38.89 -15.36 -14.58
N THR A 1086 -38.08 -14.34 -14.35
CA THR A 1086 -36.70 -14.45 -13.86
C THR A 1086 -36.59 -14.03 -12.40
N THR A 1087 -37.71 -13.77 -11.73
CA THR A 1087 -37.71 -13.02 -10.48
C THR A 1087 -37.27 -13.83 -9.27
N GLY A 1088 -37.48 -15.15 -9.28
CA GLY A 1088 -37.26 -16.02 -8.11
C GLY A 1088 -38.17 -15.72 -6.90
N ILE A 1089 -39.02 -14.69 -6.96
CA ILE A 1089 -39.90 -14.28 -5.85
C ILE A 1089 -40.96 -15.35 -5.58
N GLY A 1090 -41.47 -15.98 -6.65
CA GLY A 1090 -42.46 -17.04 -6.56
C GLY A 1090 -41.83 -18.34 -6.05
N ILE A 1091 -42.35 -18.88 -4.94
CA ILE A 1091 -41.86 -20.15 -4.39
C ILE A 1091 -41.95 -21.26 -5.46
N GLY A 1092 -40.78 -21.70 -5.94
CA GLY A 1092 -40.66 -22.75 -6.97
C GLY A 1092 -40.88 -22.28 -8.41
N HIS A 1093 -40.85 -20.96 -8.66
CA HIS A 1093 -40.97 -20.35 -9.98
C HIS A 1093 -39.63 -19.98 -10.64
N ASP A 1094 -38.52 -20.56 -10.16
CA ASP A 1094 -37.19 -20.38 -10.73
C ASP A 1094 -37.03 -21.05 -12.10
N ILE A 1095 -36.09 -20.53 -12.89
CA ILE A 1095 -35.50 -21.25 -14.01
C ILE A 1095 -34.56 -22.29 -13.40
N THR A 1096 -34.89 -23.57 -13.53
CA THR A 1096 -34.14 -24.65 -12.89
C THR A 1096 -33.59 -25.63 -13.91
N CYS A 1097 -32.37 -26.10 -13.68
CA CYS A 1097 -31.74 -27.19 -14.42
C CYS A 1097 -31.49 -28.39 -13.49
N VAL A 1098 -32.04 -29.55 -13.85
CA VAL A 1098 -31.85 -30.82 -13.13
C VAL A 1098 -30.99 -31.75 -13.97
N LEU A 1099 -29.81 -32.08 -13.44
CA LEU A 1099 -28.89 -33.07 -14.01
C LEU A 1099 -29.19 -34.47 -13.47
N ASP A 1100 -29.30 -35.45 -14.37
CA ASP A 1100 -29.45 -36.89 -14.08
C ASP A 1100 -30.54 -37.23 -13.05
N GLY A 1101 -31.59 -36.41 -13.00
CA GLY A 1101 -32.73 -36.59 -12.09
C GLY A 1101 -32.48 -36.20 -10.64
N ASN A 1102 -31.38 -35.50 -10.32
CA ASN A 1102 -31.11 -34.96 -8.98
C ASN A 1102 -32.03 -33.77 -8.64
N LYS A 1103 -33.30 -34.07 -8.35
CA LYS A 1103 -34.30 -33.06 -7.99
C LYS A 1103 -34.09 -32.42 -6.62
N SER A 1104 -33.21 -33.00 -5.79
CA SER A 1104 -32.92 -32.47 -4.47
C SER A 1104 -32.03 -31.24 -4.53
N ASN A 1105 -31.15 -31.15 -5.53
CA ASN A 1105 -30.23 -30.03 -5.75
C ASN A 1105 -30.33 -29.54 -7.20
N PRO A 1106 -31.41 -28.82 -7.59
CA PRO A 1106 -31.50 -28.19 -8.90
C PRO A 1106 -30.52 -27.02 -9.01
N ILE A 1107 -29.94 -26.82 -10.20
CA ILE A 1107 -29.16 -25.62 -10.53
C ILE A 1107 -30.16 -24.48 -10.81
N ILE A 1108 -30.05 -23.36 -10.10
CA ILE A 1108 -30.86 -22.16 -10.35
C ILE A 1108 -30.18 -21.34 -11.43
N LEU A 1109 -30.96 -20.93 -12.45
CA LEU A 1109 -30.45 -20.31 -13.68
C LEU A 1109 -30.94 -18.87 -13.90
N ASN A 1110 -31.63 -18.27 -12.93
CA ASN A 1110 -32.26 -16.96 -13.07
C ASN A 1110 -31.25 -15.86 -13.42
N ASP A 1111 -30.09 -15.83 -12.76
CA ASP A 1111 -29.07 -14.79 -12.96
C ASP A 1111 -28.38 -14.88 -14.32
N TYR A 1112 -28.34 -16.09 -14.89
CA TYR A 1112 -27.78 -16.39 -16.21
C TYR A 1112 -28.74 -16.09 -17.37
N PHE A 1113 -29.98 -15.66 -17.08
CA PHE A 1113 -30.94 -15.28 -18.12
C PHE A 1113 -30.63 -13.87 -18.66
N GLU A 1114 -30.57 -13.77 -19.98
CA GLU A 1114 -30.45 -12.51 -20.70
C GLU A 1114 -31.58 -12.35 -21.72
N SER A 1115 -32.29 -11.21 -21.69
CA SER A 1115 -33.30 -10.89 -22.68
C SER A 1115 -32.69 -10.63 -24.07
N GLU A 1116 -33.42 -10.97 -25.13
CA GLU A 1116 -33.08 -10.55 -26.49
C GLU A 1116 -33.18 -9.01 -26.62
N LEU A 1117 -32.30 -8.40 -27.41
CA LEU A 1117 -32.28 -6.95 -27.62
C LEU A 1117 -33.65 -6.43 -28.09
N ASN A 1118 -34.15 -5.38 -27.43
CA ASN A 1118 -35.46 -4.76 -27.69
C ASN A 1118 -36.66 -5.69 -27.47
N ASN A 1119 -36.51 -6.82 -26.79
CA ASN A 1119 -37.54 -7.84 -26.75
C ASN A 1119 -37.63 -8.59 -25.42
N TYR A 1120 -38.54 -8.13 -24.54
CA TYR A 1120 -38.82 -8.77 -23.24
C TYR A 1120 -39.46 -10.18 -23.34
N ARG A 1121 -39.92 -10.59 -24.54
CA ARG A 1121 -40.64 -11.86 -24.77
C ARG A 1121 -39.71 -13.05 -25.00
N LYS A 1122 -38.42 -12.80 -25.18
CA LYS A 1122 -37.43 -13.82 -25.52
C LYS A 1122 -36.14 -13.60 -24.75
N GLY A 1123 -35.42 -14.68 -24.48
CA GLY A 1123 -34.11 -14.60 -23.87
C GLY A 1123 -33.40 -15.94 -23.89
N THR A 1124 -32.16 -15.93 -23.41
CA THR A 1124 -31.28 -17.09 -23.40
C THR A 1124 -30.64 -17.22 -22.03
N VAL A 1125 -30.50 -18.46 -21.54
CA VAL A 1125 -29.57 -18.82 -20.48
C VAL A 1125 -28.35 -19.47 -21.09
N THR A 1126 -27.15 -19.01 -20.71
CA THR A 1126 -25.88 -19.68 -21.02
C THR A 1126 -25.17 -20.03 -19.73
N TYR A 1127 -24.94 -21.32 -19.46
CA TYR A 1127 -24.40 -21.79 -18.18
C TYR A 1127 -23.34 -22.89 -18.36
N GLN A 1128 -22.19 -22.73 -17.72
CA GLN A 1128 -21.11 -23.74 -17.72
C GLN A 1128 -21.48 -24.86 -16.75
N LEU A 1129 -21.77 -26.06 -17.26
CA LEU A 1129 -22.07 -27.20 -16.40
C LEU A 1129 -20.81 -27.64 -15.63
N PRO A 1130 -20.98 -28.20 -14.41
CA PRO A 1130 -19.87 -28.75 -13.64
C PRO A 1130 -19.15 -29.84 -14.40
N GLN A 1131 -17.95 -30.22 -13.94
CA GLN A 1131 -17.23 -31.33 -14.54
C GLN A 1131 -18.05 -32.63 -14.42
N MET A 1132 -18.40 -33.17 -15.58
CA MET A 1132 -19.24 -34.36 -15.73
C MET A 1132 -18.39 -35.62 -15.85
N GLU A 1133 -18.84 -36.72 -15.25
CA GLU A 1133 -18.23 -38.03 -15.44
C GLU A 1133 -18.41 -38.53 -16.88
N SER A 1134 -17.59 -39.50 -17.33
CA SER A 1134 -17.79 -40.09 -18.66
C SER A 1134 -19.04 -40.98 -18.67
N GLY A 1135 -20.06 -40.59 -19.43
CA GLY A 1135 -21.35 -41.29 -19.42
C GLY A 1135 -22.39 -40.66 -20.34
N VAL A 1136 -23.60 -41.22 -20.32
CA VAL A 1136 -24.79 -40.58 -20.91
C VAL A 1136 -25.47 -39.80 -19.79
N HIS A 1137 -25.75 -38.53 -20.03
CA HIS A 1137 -26.36 -37.62 -19.08
C HIS A 1137 -27.67 -37.06 -19.63
N HIS A 1138 -28.60 -36.78 -18.72
CA HIS A 1138 -29.87 -36.14 -19.03
C HIS A 1138 -29.94 -34.80 -18.29
N LEU A 1139 -30.32 -33.75 -19.02
CA LEU A 1139 -30.48 -32.42 -18.47
C LEU A 1139 -31.90 -31.94 -18.75
N LYS A 1140 -32.59 -31.51 -17.70
CA LYS A 1140 -33.96 -31.00 -17.76
C LYS A 1140 -34.02 -29.56 -17.29
N VAL A 1141 -34.54 -28.67 -18.13
CA VAL A 1141 -34.79 -27.27 -17.78
C VAL A 1141 -36.27 -27.04 -17.58
N LYS A 1142 -36.64 -26.35 -16.50
CA LYS A 1142 -37.98 -25.84 -16.24
C LYS A 1142 -37.94 -24.32 -16.15
N ALA A 1143 -38.90 -23.64 -16.77
CA ALA A 1143 -39.07 -22.20 -16.67
C ALA A 1143 -40.55 -21.82 -16.57
N TRP A 1144 -40.81 -20.59 -16.13
CA TRP A 1144 -42.13 -20.02 -15.91
C TRP A 1144 -42.30 -18.72 -16.69
N ASP A 1145 -43.52 -18.41 -17.12
CA ASP A 1145 -43.88 -17.08 -17.61
C ASP A 1145 -44.24 -16.15 -16.43
N THR A 1146 -44.44 -14.87 -16.71
CA THR A 1146 -44.82 -13.85 -15.72
C THR A 1146 -46.21 -14.04 -15.11
N TYR A 1147 -47.04 -14.94 -15.67
CA TYR A 1147 -48.40 -15.30 -15.23
C TYR A 1147 -48.44 -16.58 -14.35
N ASN A 1148 -47.27 -17.21 -14.15
CA ASN A 1148 -47.03 -18.45 -13.43
C ASN A 1148 -47.50 -19.73 -14.16
N ASN A 1149 -47.43 -19.76 -15.49
CA ASN A 1149 -47.50 -21.01 -16.26
C ASN A 1149 -46.08 -21.53 -16.53
N SER A 1150 -45.86 -22.85 -16.39
CA SER A 1150 -44.55 -23.47 -16.63
C SER A 1150 -44.51 -24.45 -17.79
N SER A 1151 -43.30 -24.60 -18.33
CA SER A 1151 -42.92 -25.63 -19.30
C SER A 1151 -41.63 -26.32 -18.87
N GLU A 1152 -41.42 -27.55 -19.32
CA GLU A 1152 -40.18 -28.32 -19.13
C GLU A 1152 -39.66 -28.82 -20.48
N SER A 1153 -38.34 -28.82 -20.65
CA SER A 1153 -37.65 -29.42 -21.81
C SER A 1153 -36.47 -30.26 -21.34
N GLU A 1154 -36.11 -31.29 -22.11
CA GLU A 1154 -35.07 -32.26 -21.73
C GLU A 1154 -34.16 -32.57 -22.90
N ILE A 1155 -32.85 -32.64 -22.64
CA ILE A 1155 -31.80 -32.98 -23.60
C ILE A 1155 -30.90 -34.10 -23.08
N GLU A 1156 -30.54 -35.04 -23.97
CA GLU A 1156 -29.57 -36.10 -23.70
C GLU A 1156 -28.22 -35.72 -24.31
N PHE A 1157 -27.12 -36.00 -23.64
CA PHE A 1157 -25.77 -35.88 -24.21
C PHE A 1157 -24.81 -36.92 -23.64
N LYS A 1158 -23.71 -37.17 -24.35
CA LYS A 1158 -22.70 -38.16 -23.95
C LYS A 1158 -21.34 -37.53 -23.69
N VAL A 1159 -20.87 -37.60 -22.45
CA VAL A 1159 -19.55 -37.11 -22.04
C VAL A 1159 -18.48 -38.16 -22.33
N SER A 1160 -17.35 -37.74 -22.91
CA SER A 1160 -16.22 -38.64 -23.22
C SER A 1160 -14.86 -37.94 -23.13
N ALA A 1161 -14.05 -38.34 -22.15
CA ALA A 1161 -12.68 -37.83 -21.95
C ALA A 1161 -11.67 -38.19 -23.06
N GLU A 1162 -11.97 -39.19 -23.91
CA GLU A 1162 -11.11 -39.63 -25.02
C GLU A 1162 -11.39 -38.90 -26.35
N SER A 1163 -12.24 -37.87 -26.36
CA SER A 1163 -12.57 -37.12 -27.58
C SER A 1163 -11.53 -36.04 -27.87
N SER A 1164 -11.02 -35.99 -29.12
CA SER A 1164 -10.23 -34.86 -29.60
C SER A 1164 -11.02 -33.56 -29.49
N ILE A 1165 -10.36 -32.43 -29.26
CA ILE A 1165 -11.01 -31.11 -29.32
C ILE A 1165 -11.59 -30.93 -30.72
N LYS A 1166 -12.90 -30.73 -30.80
CA LYS A 1166 -13.62 -30.44 -32.03
C LYS A 1166 -13.50 -28.94 -32.29
N VAL A 1167 -12.88 -28.59 -33.40
CA VAL A 1167 -12.74 -27.20 -33.86
C VAL A 1167 -13.77 -26.94 -34.94
N SER A 1168 -14.45 -25.80 -34.87
CA SER A 1168 -15.39 -25.31 -35.88
C SER A 1168 -15.08 -23.87 -36.28
N SER A 1169 -15.71 -23.42 -37.36
CA SER A 1169 -15.71 -22.00 -37.77
C SER A 1169 -14.31 -21.37 -37.96
N ILE A 1170 -13.29 -22.18 -38.28
CA ILE A 1170 -11.91 -21.71 -38.43
C ILE A 1170 -11.77 -20.70 -39.57
N LYS A 1171 -11.25 -19.52 -39.24
CA LYS A 1171 -11.09 -18.39 -40.15
C LYS A 1171 -9.78 -17.69 -39.84
N ASN A 1172 -9.21 -17.08 -40.88
CA ASN A 1172 -8.17 -16.08 -40.72
C ASN A 1172 -8.54 -14.85 -41.54
N TYR A 1173 -8.36 -13.65 -40.97
CA TYR A 1173 -8.72 -12.39 -41.60
C TYR A 1173 -7.70 -11.28 -41.26
N PRO A 1174 -7.33 -10.41 -42.20
CA PRO A 1174 -7.65 -10.46 -43.63
C PRO A 1174 -7.07 -11.70 -44.33
N ASN A 1175 -7.79 -12.24 -45.32
CA ASN A 1175 -7.32 -13.32 -46.18
C ASN A 1175 -7.96 -13.15 -47.57
N PRO A 1176 -7.21 -12.68 -48.59
CA PRO A 1176 -5.76 -12.53 -48.63
C PRO A 1176 -5.18 -11.42 -47.73
N VAL A 1177 -3.95 -11.62 -47.25
CA VAL A 1177 -3.18 -10.68 -46.42
C VAL A 1177 -1.93 -10.22 -47.17
N ALA A 1178 -1.60 -8.93 -47.11
CA ALA A 1178 -0.39 -8.41 -47.74
C ALA A 1178 0.87 -8.85 -46.97
N GLN A 1179 1.97 -9.08 -47.67
CA GLN A 1179 3.24 -9.41 -47.04
C GLN A 1179 3.66 -8.30 -46.05
N GLY A 1180 4.01 -8.68 -44.82
CA GLY A 1180 4.36 -7.75 -43.73
C GLY A 1180 3.17 -7.19 -42.95
N ASN A 1181 1.93 -7.47 -43.37
CA ASN A 1181 0.74 -7.13 -42.59
C ASN A 1181 0.33 -8.26 -41.64
N THR A 1182 -0.50 -7.91 -40.67
CA THR A 1182 -1.07 -8.83 -39.70
C THR A 1182 -2.33 -9.54 -40.25
N THR A 1183 -2.42 -10.85 -39.99
CA THR A 1183 -3.66 -11.64 -40.05
C THR A 1183 -4.02 -12.10 -38.64
N TYR A 1184 -5.32 -12.27 -38.38
CA TYR A 1184 -5.86 -12.79 -37.13
C TYR A 1184 -6.49 -14.14 -37.38
N PHE A 1185 -6.26 -15.12 -36.50
CA PHE A 1185 -6.94 -16.42 -36.53
C PHE A 1185 -8.06 -16.47 -35.50
N TYR A 1186 -9.17 -17.08 -35.91
CA TYR A 1186 -10.37 -17.31 -35.11
C TYR A 1186 -10.86 -18.73 -35.32
N PHE A 1187 -11.28 -19.40 -34.26
CA PHE A 1187 -12.02 -20.64 -34.35
C PHE A 1187 -12.88 -20.83 -33.10
N GLU A 1188 -13.90 -21.66 -33.25
CA GLU A 1188 -14.71 -22.17 -32.16
C GLU A 1188 -14.23 -23.57 -31.77
N HIS A 1189 -14.43 -23.98 -30.53
CA HIS A 1189 -14.05 -25.31 -30.05
C HIS A 1189 -14.93 -25.80 -28.89
N ASP A 1190 -14.92 -27.11 -28.64
CA ASP A 1190 -15.68 -27.77 -27.58
C ASP A 1190 -14.87 -27.96 -26.27
N GLU A 1191 -13.99 -27.02 -25.97
CA GLU A 1191 -13.09 -27.04 -24.79
C GLU A 1191 -13.14 -25.72 -24.02
N PRO A 1192 -14.31 -25.35 -23.46
CA PRO A 1192 -14.51 -24.01 -22.98
C PRO A 1192 -13.69 -23.67 -21.74
N ASN A 1193 -13.40 -22.37 -21.57
CA ASN A 1193 -12.76 -21.83 -20.35
C ASN A 1193 -11.46 -22.55 -19.97
N SER A 1194 -10.65 -22.87 -20.99
CA SER A 1194 -9.39 -23.61 -20.81
C SER A 1194 -8.23 -22.94 -21.54
N ILE A 1195 -7.01 -23.11 -21.02
CA ILE A 1195 -5.80 -22.72 -21.73
C ILE A 1195 -5.57 -23.68 -22.90
N LEU A 1196 -5.49 -23.11 -24.10
CA LEU A 1196 -5.17 -23.80 -25.34
C LEU A 1196 -3.78 -23.39 -25.81
N ASN A 1197 -2.84 -24.33 -25.78
CA ASN A 1197 -1.53 -24.20 -26.42
C ASN A 1197 -1.65 -24.64 -27.88
N ILE A 1198 -1.50 -23.71 -28.81
CA ILE A 1198 -1.76 -23.91 -30.24
C ILE A 1198 -0.45 -23.80 -31.01
N ASP A 1199 -0.01 -24.90 -31.60
CA ASP A 1199 1.10 -24.92 -32.55
C ASP A 1199 0.59 -24.63 -33.97
N PHE A 1200 1.09 -23.57 -34.57
CA PHE A 1200 0.85 -23.21 -35.97
C PHE A 1200 1.97 -23.79 -36.84
N ASN A 1201 1.60 -24.64 -37.79
CA ASN A 1201 2.50 -25.22 -38.78
C ASN A 1201 2.06 -24.77 -40.18
N ILE A 1202 2.89 -23.97 -40.87
CA ILE A 1202 2.57 -23.41 -42.19
C ILE A 1202 3.34 -24.16 -43.27
N TYR A 1203 2.63 -24.68 -44.26
CA TYR A 1203 3.14 -25.49 -45.36
C TYR A 1203 2.90 -24.84 -46.73
N THR A 1204 3.79 -25.09 -47.68
CA THR A 1204 3.50 -24.85 -49.10
C THR A 1204 2.43 -25.83 -49.61
N LEU A 1205 1.84 -25.56 -50.78
CA LEU A 1205 0.94 -26.51 -51.46
C LEU A 1205 1.57 -27.87 -51.77
N ASN A 1206 2.92 -27.96 -51.76
CA ASN A 1206 3.65 -29.21 -51.97
C ASN A 1206 3.97 -29.96 -50.66
N GLY A 1207 3.52 -29.45 -49.50
CA GLY A 1207 3.70 -30.07 -48.19
C GLY A 1207 5.03 -29.75 -47.49
N GLU A 1208 5.78 -28.77 -47.96
CA GLU A 1208 7.02 -28.32 -47.30
C GLU A 1208 6.68 -27.33 -46.17
N LEU A 1209 7.12 -27.60 -44.94
CA LEU A 1209 6.96 -26.71 -43.78
C LEU A 1209 7.85 -25.47 -43.96
N VAL A 1210 7.25 -24.28 -43.99
CA VAL A 1210 7.93 -23.00 -44.21
C VAL A 1210 7.95 -22.10 -42.98
N LYS A 1211 7.05 -22.31 -42.02
CA LYS A 1211 7.01 -21.57 -40.75
C LYS A 1211 6.37 -22.41 -39.66
N GLN A 1212 6.88 -22.28 -38.45
CA GLN A 1212 6.28 -22.82 -37.23
C GLN A 1212 6.35 -21.77 -36.12
N PHE A 1213 5.27 -21.64 -35.35
CA PHE A 1213 5.20 -20.82 -34.15
C PHE A 1213 4.08 -21.32 -33.25
N ASP A 1214 4.12 -21.00 -31.96
CA ASP A 1214 3.10 -21.38 -30.99
C ASP A 1214 2.46 -20.15 -30.33
N LYS A 1215 1.24 -20.33 -29.84
CA LYS A 1215 0.51 -19.35 -29.04
C LYS A 1215 -0.28 -20.06 -27.96
N SER A 1216 -0.21 -19.55 -26.74
CA SER A 1216 -1.12 -19.93 -25.66
C SER A 1216 -2.25 -18.90 -25.60
N VAL A 1217 -3.49 -19.38 -25.60
CA VAL A 1217 -4.69 -18.54 -25.45
C VAL A 1217 -5.63 -19.14 -24.43
N VAL A 1218 -6.31 -18.28 -23.68
CA VAL A 1218 -7.43 -18.69 -22.83
C VAL A 1218 -8.67 -18.69 -23.70
N ALA A 1219 -9.32 -19.85 -23.82
CA ALA A 1219 -10.63 -19.90 -24.42
C ALA A 1219 -11.66 -19.24 -23.50
N LEU A 1220 -12.49 -18.36 -24.03
CA LEU A 1220 -13.66 -17.82 -23.33
C LEU A 1220 -14.90 -18.45 -23.97
N TYR A 1221 -15.63 -19.21 -23.15
CA TYR A 1221 -16.64 -20.15 -23.64
C TYR A 1221 -16.05 -21.02 -24.74
N ASN A 1222 -16.74 -21.18 -25.87
CA ASN A 1222 -16.31 -21.99 -27.00
C ASN A 1222 -15.44 -21.23 -28.02
N THR A 1223 -14.89 -20.05 -27.68
CA THR A 1223 -14.10 -19.23 -28.61
C THR A 1223 -12.72 -18.88 -28.06
N ILE A 1224 -11.82 -18.50 -28.96
CA ILE A 1224 -10.52 -17.94 -28.61
C ILE A 1224 -10.46 -16.45 -28.94
N PRO A 1225 -9.71 -15.65 -28.16
CA PRO A 1225 -9.34 -14.31 -28.59
C PRO A 1225 -8.54 -14.36 -29.91
N PRO A 1226 -8.64 -13.32 -30.75
CA PRO A 1226 -7.93 -13.27 -32.02
C PRO A 1226 -6.44 -13.54 -31.87
N ILE A 1227 -5.94 -14.59 -32.54
CA ILE A 1227 -4.51 -14.87 -32.54
C ILE A 1227 -3.83 -14.06 -33.62
N GLU A 1228 -3.01 -13.10 -33.20
CA GLU A 1228 -2.24 -12.26 -34.11
C GLU A 1228 -1.04 -12.98 -34.71
N TRP A 1229 -0.90 -12.88 -36.04
CA TRP A 1229 0.34 -13.21 -36.74
C TRP A 1229 0.69 -12.18 -37.82
N THR A 1230 1.84 -11.52 -37.68
CA THR A 1230 2.44 -10.70 -38.74
C THR A 1230 3.07 -11.60 -39.80
N VAL A 1231 2.55 -11.54 -41.02
CA VAL A 1231 2.89 -12.49 -42.09
C VAL A 1231 4.23 -12.13 -42.73
N ASP A 1232 5.24 -12.96 -42.45
CA ASP A 1232 6.61 -12.85 -42.94
C ASP A 1232 6.92 -13.79 -44.12
N LEU A 1233 5.91 -14.19 -44.88
CA LEU A 1233 6.02 -15.11 -46.02
C LEU A 1233 5.99 -14.39 -47.37
N SER A 1234 6.59 -15.00 -48.40
CA SER A 1234 6.49 -14.49 -49.78
C SER A 1234 5.07 -14.67 -50.34
N PRO A 1235 4.62 -13.82 -51.30
CA PRO A 1235 3.30 -13.94 -51.90
C PRO A 1235 3.03 -15.34 -52.48
N GLY A 1236 1.89 -15.93 -52.14
CA GLY A 1236 1.56 -17.32 -52.47
C GLY A 1236 0.39 -17.86 -51.64
N ILE A 1237 -0.03 -19.09 -51.93
CA ILE A 1237 -1.04 -19.81 -51.13
C ILE A 1237 -0.33 -20.84 -50.27
N TYR A 1238 -0.60 -20.82 -48.97
CA TYR A 1238 -0.06 -21.76 -47.98
C TYR A 1238 -1.21 -22.49 -47.28
N LEU A 1239 -0.92 -23.71 -46.82
CA LEU A 1239 -1.77 -24.48 -45.92
C LEU A 1239 -1.26 -24.22 -44.51
N TYR A 1240 -2.15 -23.96 -43.56
CA TYR A 1240 -1.78 -23.95 -42.14
C TYR A 1240 -2.44 -25.12 -41.42
N GLU A 1241 -1.76 -25.64 -40.42
CA GLU A 1241 -2.23 -26.66 -39.50
C GLU A 1241 -2.10 -26.13 -38.08
N LEU A 1242 -3.19 -26.19 -37.33
CA LEU A 1242 -3.26 -25.87 -35.92
C LEU A 1242 -3.24 -27.19 -35.14
N VAL A 1243 -2.31 -27.34 -34.21
CA VAL A 1243 -2.32 -28.43 -33.22
C VAL A 1243 -2.64 -27.81 -31.87
N ILE A 1244 -3.80 -28.15 -31.32
CA ILE A 1244 -4.33 -27.54 -30.10
C ILE A 1244 -4.11 -28.52 -28.96
N ASN A 1245 -3.49 -28.08 -27.88
CA ASN A 1245 -3.32 -28.85 -26.65
C ASN A 1245 -3.95 -28.07 -25.49
N SER A 1246 -5.02 -28.59 -24.92
CA SER A 1246 -5.64 -28.00 -23.74
C SER A 1246 -4.90 -28.40 -22.46
N GLN A 1247 -4.92 -27.53 -21.46
CA GLN A 1247 -4.49 -27.84 -20.09
C GLN A 1247 -5.21 -29.05 -19.48
N THR A 1248 -6.41 -29.39 -19.95
CA THR A 1248 -7.16 -30.58 -19.53
C THR A 1248 -6.58 -31.89 -20.09
N GLY A 1249 -5.55 -31.80 -20.95
CA GLY A 1249 -4.92 -32.93 -21.63
C GLY A 1249 -5.60 -33.33 -22.94
N ARG A 1250 -6.75 -32.72 -23.30
CA ARG A 1250 -7.39 -32.93 -24.62
C ARG A 1250 -6.58 -32.29 -25.74
N LYS A 1251 -6.60 -32.93 -26.92
CA LYS A 1251 -5.86 -32.47 -28.11
C LYS A 1251 -6.78 -32.30 -29.31
N GLY A 1252 -6.62 -31.22 -30.05
CA GLY A 1252 -7.30 -30.93 -31.30
C GLY A 1252 -6.31 -30.76 -32.44
N LYS A 1253 -6.80 -30.91 -33.66
CA LYS A 1253 -6.03 -30.58 -34.86
C LYS A 1253 -6.97 -30.10 -35.94
N GLU A 1254 -6.63 -28.98 -36.59
CA GLU A 1254 -7.37 -28.55 -37.77
C GLU A 1254 -6.49 -27.86 -38.82
N THR A 1255 -6.95 -27.83 -40.07
CA THR A 1255 -6.21 -27.25 -41.20
C THR A 1255 -6.99 -26.18 -41.95
N GLY A 1256 -6.29 -25.18 -42.49
CA GLY A 1256 -6.89 -24.13 -43.30
C GLY A 1256 -5.92 -23.59 -44.36
N LYS A 1257 -6.31 -22.50 -45.01
CA LYS A 1257 -5.54 -21.88 -46.11
C LYS A 1257 -5.34 -20.40 -45.88
N ILE A 1258 -4.14 -19.92 -46.14
CA ILE A 1258 -3.81 -18.49 -46.13
C ILE A 1258 -3.24 -18.09 -47.48
N MET A 1259 -3.71 -16.96 -48.00
CA MET A 1259 -3.24 -16.36 -49.25
C MET A 1259 -2.48 -15.08 -48.92
N VAL A 1260 -1.19 -15.07 -49.26
CA VAL A 1260 -0.32 -13.91 -49.10
C VAL A 1260 -0.22 -13.19 -50.44
N VAL A 1261 -0.49 -11.89 -50.44
CA VAL A 1261 -0.39 -11.02 -51.63
C VAL A 1261 0.74 -10.01 -51.46
N PRO A 1262 1.26 -9.44 -52.57
CA PRO A 1262 2.35 -8.46 -52.54
C PRO A 1262 2.02 -7.21 -51.72
#